data_AF-A0A8H5EH16-F1
#
_entry.id   AF-A0A8H5EH16-F1
#
_cell.length_a   1.000
_cell.length_b   1.000
_cell.length_c   1.000
_cell.angle_alpha   90.00
_cell.angle_beta   90.00
_cell.angle_gamma   90.00
#
_symmetry.space_group_name_H-M   'P 1'
#
loop_
_entity.id
_entity.type
_entity.pdbx_description
1 polymer ?
#
loop_
_entity_poly.entity_id
_entity_poly.type
_entity_poly.pdbx_seq_one_letter_code
_entity_poly.pdbx_strand_id
1 'polypeptide(L)'
;MGVRLLLQNGTVLQHDAQDNVIARRNTDILIEDDRIIEIGHDIEPGNASKIDCDGKIIAPGFINAHHHVWQSQLKGRLGDSTMLDYMLEGQYIPVIFNFTPDDIFWGQLAGCLEALDAGTTCVVDNAHGASSPEHGPAALSATLASGIRSIFCHGVMPLRAAEWTESSFELDRSPQPDWLLPQMDCLAAKAPFGDDKRVQLGFFFDSYFLPENAISESLNHVKESGVKLITSHYRHWPVSKGQSRVPEQLHACGLLGPDILLTHGNGTTPEQASLLTEAGTYIVSTPDAEIFMASGADPVAFREDLPLTCLGADCHSCGPASMMHQMQIALASDRGSQNSKTFAQGHYPKKMRATVQEAFNLATIKAARAINMDKDIGSIAVGKLADLVIFDTTSPSISCASDHDPLTAIVRHAGVREVETVIVGGKVRKHNGSLQSVHLAEGREAGFDFKHEAADAKNGLLWKEVAKELSRSRSEIQGRINKVNKELAEEKLIGMMGGLQDILVDLSLYIPPNYSRVQISSKEDTKRLYSLLQSYIEDPSRAKAVTEVVIDTTPWIYASTSKLPDHDELPTSMGYEEFGDPPEIRLRRYARRLDLGDKTADQVDKILDWKRREYDFKLQKESEFSIATIILLFSLCENISTLYLAENLQQPIMDYMLKANYAQMKSPPLQKLKNVRFFAGARSDERFYSALEILGFIQLIHRLPALESVAMDAMSDYQADRTFFVPGTGNMKRLEIAHCDVSPSFLTVMISIPKALEEFKLSIGGLMSIDGADTSSEPFYIARALSAHRHSLRVLDIDVDAGSGADALDWDVDKNYEEGEDDGKNWEIKDQLDLYGRDRLALDKKISTGHRMDSGKEYTPTIGSLHDFPHLTHLSIGIMPLLGEYDWWKPPFRHTEPPYRLEKPAPCRLVNMLPPSLEYLCIYGYTRGENPDVDEHIDEFLAEKDGKLPNLKVIKGIDERVRDIKDILYDMTVAEVDEDELYVRGGEFQSGWKGVEEPKQN
;
A
#
# COMPACT_ATOMS: atom_id res chain seq x y z
N MET A 1 66.60 -1.14 12.97
CA MET A 1 66.32 0.09 12.21
C MET A 1 64.82 0.14 12.04
N GLY A 2 64.19 1.28 12.30
CA GLY A 2 62.74 1.46 12.17
C GLY A 2 62.26 1.29 10.72
N VAL A 3 60.97 1.02 10.54
CA VAL A 3 60.37 0.93 9.19
C VAL A 3 60.19 2.34 8.67
N ARG A 4 60.75 2.66 7.50
CA ARG A 4 60.60 3.98 6.87
C ARG A 4 59.83 3.87 5.56
N LEU A 5 58.88 4.77 5.34
CA LEU A 5 58.03 4.83 4.16
C LEU A 5 58.01 6.26 3.63
N LEU A 6 58.29 6.43 2.34
CA LEU A 6 58.21 7.72 1.65
C LEU A 6 57.04 7.67 0.65
N LEU A 7 56.07 8.55 0.85
CA LEU A 7 55.01 8.84 -0.12
C LEU A 7 55.49 9.98 -1.01
N GLN A 8 55.64 9.76 -2.31
CA GLN A 8 56.27 10.74 -3.22
C GLN A 8 55.25 11.43 -4.13
N ASN A 9 55.42 12.74 -4.35
CA ASN A 9 54.70 13.52 -5.37
C ASN A 9 53.15 13.56 -5.25
N GLY A 10 52.60 13.40 -4.06
CA GLY A 10 51.16 13.42 -3.84
C GLY A 10 50.54 14.83 -3.81
N THR A 11 49.23 14.92 -4.02
CA THR A 11 48.43 16.08 -3.62
C THR A 11 47.94 15.88 -2.19
N VAL A 12 48.58 16.54 -1.22
CA VAL A 12 48.32 16.36 0.21
C VAL A 12 47.24 17.33 0.69
N LEU A 13 46.14 16.80 1.25
CA LEU A 13 45.10 17.58 1.92
C LEU A 13 45.48 17.85 3.38
N GLN A 14 46.02 19.03 3.63
CA GLN A 14 46.52 19.44 4.94
C GLN A 14 45.58 20.46 5.59
N HIS A 15 45.24 20.27 6.86
CA HIS A 15 44.49 21.26 7.63
C HIS A 15 45.42 22.38 8.13
N ASP A 16 44.97 23.63 8.06
CA ASP A 16 45.60 24.76 8.73
C ASP A 16 45.15 24.89 10.21
N ALA A 17 45.59 25.95 10.89
CA ALA A 17 45.26 26.19 12.30
C ALA A 17 43.79 26.57 12.55
N GLN A 18 43.02 26.87 11.50
CA GLN A 18 41.59 27.18 11.53
C GLN A 18 40.75 26.05 10.92
N ASP A 19 41.34 24.87 10.72
CA ASP A 19 40.75 23.70 10.06
C ASP A 19 40.34 23.93 8.59
N ASN A 20 40.91 24.93 7.90
CA ASN A 20 40.76 25.00 6.45
C ASN A 20 41.63 23.95 5.78
N VAL A 21 41.11 23.32 4.74
CA VAL A 21 41.83 22.26 4.02
C VAL A 21 42.59 22.90 2.85
N ILE A 22 43.91 22.77 2.86
CA ILE A 22 44.82 23.26 1.84
C ILE A 22 45.34 22.07 1.04
N ALA A 23 45.11 22.08 -0.28
CA ALA A 23 45.66 21.09 -1.19
C ALA A 23 47.09 21.47 -1.61
N ARG A 24 48.10 20.75 -1.08
CA ARG A 24 49.51 20.92 -1.45
C ARG A 24 49.90 19.91 -2.53
N ARG A 25 50.14 20.39 -3.75
CA ARG A 25 50.52 19.55 -4.89
C ARG A 25 52.00 19.17 -4.83
N ASN A 26 52.38 18.06 -5.49
CA ASN A 26 53.75 17.59 -5.64
C ASN A 26 54.50 17.46 -4.29
N THR A 27 53.81 17.02 -3.25
CA THR A 27 54.31 17.01 -1.87
C THR A 27 54.66 15.59 -1.43
N ASP A 28 55.82 15.46 -0.81
CA ASP A 28 56.32 14.22 -0.22
C ASP A 28 55.98 14.14 1.28
N ILE A 29 55.71 12.92 1.76
CA ILE A 29 55.53 12.63 3.18
C ILE A 29 56.45 11.48 3.57
N LEU A 30 57.33 11.74 4.53
CA LEU A 30 58.22 10.73 5.09
C LEU A 30 57.69 10.27 6.45
N ILE A 31 57.52 8.96 6.56
CA ILE A 31 57.03 8.27 7.74
C ILE A 31 58.19 7.44 8.31
N GLU A 32 58.39 7.53 9.62
CA GLU A 32 59.28 6.66 10.38
C GLU A 32 58.50 6.00 11.50
N ASP A 33 58.54 4.67 11.52
CA ASP A 33 57.74 3.81 12.37
C ASP A 33 56.24 4.11 12.25
N ASP A 34 55.65 4.81 13.21
CA ASP A 34 54.22 5.13 13.26
C ASP A 34 53.91 6.61 13.00
N ARG A 35 54.92 7.48 12.79
CA ARG A 35 54.76 8.94 12.75
C ARG A 35 55.24 9.57 11.46
N ILE A 36 54.59 10.67 11.11
CA ILE A 36 55.03 11.59 10.05
C ILE A 36 56.19 12.41 10.60
N ILE A 37 57.38 12.26 10.02
CA ILE A 37 58.58 12.98 10.47
C ILE A 37 58.93 14.17 9.59
N GLU A 38 58.53 14.17 8.33
CA GLU A 38 58.83 15.25 7.39
C GLU A 38 57.75 15.35 6.30
N ILE A 39 57.42 16.59 5.92
CA ILE A 39 56.51 16.92 4.81
C ILE A 39 57.19 18.02 4.00
N GLY A 40 57.37 17.82 2.70
CA GLY A 40 58.17 18.73 1.89
C GLY A 40 58.18 18.38 0.42
N HIS A 41 59.19 18.85 -0.29
CA HIS A 41 59.45 18.52 -1.69
C HIS A 41 60.83 17.87 -1.80
N ASP A 42 60.98 16.91 -2.72
CA ASP A 42 62.26 16.26 -3.02
C ASP A 42 62.92 15.65 -1.77
N ILE A 43 62.14 14.99 -0.90
CA ILE A 43 62.68 14.37 0.32
C ILE A 43 63.57 13.19 -0.07
N GLU A 44 64.80 13.21 0.41
CA GLU A 44 65.76 12.12 0.16
C GLU A 44 65.28 10.82 0.85
N PRO A 45 65.03 9.73 0.09
CA PRO A 45 64.41 8.52 0.62
C PRO A 45 65.31 7.77 1.61
N GLY A 46 66.62 7.88 1.48
CA GLY A 46 67.57 7.04 2.22
C GLY A 46 67.26 5.56 2.04
N ASN A 47 66.92 4.88 3.14
CA ASN A 47 66.54 3.46 3.19
C ASN A 47 65.02 3.22 3.24
N ALA A 48 64.19 4.25 3.01
CA ALA A 48 62.74 4.13 3.05
C ALA A 48 62.18 3.36 1.84
N SER A 49 61.16 2.54 2.07
CA SER A 49 60.30 2.01 1.01
C SER A 49 59.53 3.16 0.38
N LYS A 50 59.25 3.10 -0.93
CA LYS A 50 58.61 4.19 -1.67
C LYS A 50 57.22 3.80 -2.13
N ILE A 51 56.27 4.72 -2.00
CA ILE A 51 54.97 4.66 -2.67
C ILE A 51 54.89 5.88 -3.58
N ASP A 52 54.70 5.62 -4.87
CA ASP A 52 54.48 6.66 -5.86
C ASP A 52 53.04 7.18 -5.77
N CYS A 53 52.92 8.46 -5.42
CA CYS A 53 51.66 9.17 -5.31
C CYS A 53 51.51 10.22 -6.41
N ASP A 54 52.31 10.17 -7.49
CA ASP A 54 52.15 11.08 -8.62
C ASP A 54 50.72 11.02 -9.17
N GLY A 55 50.13 12.20 -9.35
CA GLY A 55 48.72 12.35 -9.74
C GLY A 55 47.68 11.95 -8.67
N LYS A 56 48.07 11.38 -7.51
CA LYS A 56 47.15 10.89 -6.47
C LYS A 56 46.87 11.92 -5.39
N ILE A 57 45.78 11.73 -4.64
CA ILE A 57 45.45 12.58 -3.48
C ILE A 57 45.77 11.82 -2.19
N ILE A 58 46.47 12.46 -1.25
CA ILE A 58 46.74 11.95 0.10
C ILE A 58 45.90 12.75 1.09
N ALA A 59 45.06 12.07 1.87
CA ALA A 59 44.22 12.67 2.90
C ALA A 59 44.47 12.01 4.27
N PRO A 60 44.12 12.70 5.39
CA PRO A 60 44.01 12.02 6.68
C PRO A 60 43.04 10.85 6.56
N GLY A 61 43.36 9.74 7.21
CA GLY A 61 42.43 8.62 7.33
C GLY A 61 41.11 9.06 7.99
N PHE A 62 39.99 8.52 7.50
CA PHE A 62 38.69 8.88 8.04
C PHE A 62 38.48 8.27 9.42
N ILE A 63 37.74 8.99 10.26
CA ILE A 63 37.36 8.56 11.60
C ILE A 63 35.86 8.35 11.62
N ASN A 64 35.46 7.10 11.85
CA ASN A 64 34.08 6.74 12.09
C ASN A 64 33.79 6.83 13.58
N ALA A 65 33.10 7.90 14.01
CA ALA A 65 32.89 8.18 15.43
C ALA A 65 31.75 7.37 16.08
N HIS A 66 31.04 6.53 15.31
CA HIS A 66 30.03 5.61 15.85
C HIS A 66 29.76 4.46 14.88
N HIS A 67 30.01 3.23 15.32
CA HIS A 67 29.81 2.03 14.50
C HIS A 67 29.46 0.79 15.35
N HIS A 68 28.49 -0.01 14.91
CA HIS A 68 28.23 -1.38 15.37
C HIS A 68 28.96 -2.41 14.50
N VAL A 69 30.26 -2.59 14.72
CA VAL A 69 31.15 -3.27 13.77
C VAL A 69 30.81 -4.77 13.61
N TRP A 70 30.33 -5.42 14.66
CA TRP A 70 30.05 -6.86 14.71
C TRP A 70 28.91 -7.33 13.78
N GLN A 71 28.11 -6.43 13.22
CA GLN A 71 26.84 -6.74 12.53
C GLN A 71 26.98 -7.19 11.07
N SER A 72 28.19 -7.47 10.58
CA SER A 72 28.45 -7.72 9.15
C SER A 72 27.60 -8.85 8.53
N GLN A 73 27.25 -9.90 9.28
CA GLN A 73 26.38 -10.99 8.79
C GLN A 73 24.93 -10.56 8.53
N LEU A 74 24.50 -9.41 9.06
CA LEU A 74 23.14 -8.89 8.93
C LEU A 74 22.90 -8.11 7.63
N LYS A 75 23.96 -7.84 6.87
CA LYS A 75 23.88 -7.12 5.60
C LYS A 75 22.84 -7.71 4.65
N GLY A 76 22.02 -6.83 4.09
CA GLY A 76 20.96 -7.16 3.14
C GLY A 76 19.69 -7.74 3.78
N ARG A 77 19.55 -7.72 5.11
CA ARG A 77 18.31 -8.12 5.79
C ARG A 77 17.33 -6.98 6.00
N LEU A 78 17.82 -5.75 6.19
CA LEU A 78 17.02 -4.63 6.71
C LEU A 78 17.01 -3.43 5.75
N GLY A 79 16.85 -3.70 4.46
CA GLY A 79 16.93 -2.67 3.41
C GLY A 79 15.73 -1.71 3.39
N ASP A 80 14.53 -2.22 3.64
CA ASP A 80 13.27 -1.45 3.69
C ASP A 80 12.69 -1.40 5.12
N SER A 81 13.55 -1.63 6.11
CA SER A 81 13.17 -1.74 7.52
C SER A 81 13.21 -0.39 8.21
N THR A 82 12.18 -0.12 9.01
CA THR A 82 12.18 1.00 9.95
C THR A 82 13.12 0.73 11.13
N MET A 83 13.37 1.74 11.94
CA MET A 83 14.10 1.57 13.20
C MET A 83 13.38 0.62 14.16
N LEU A 84 12.05 0.55 14.12
CA LEU A 84 11.31 -0.40 14.93
C LEU A 84 11.55 -1.83 14.44
N ASP A 85 11.56 -2.04 13.13
CA ASP A 85 11.89 -3.33 12.52
C ASP A 85 13.36 -3.70 12.78
N TYR A 86 14.28 -2.72 12.74
CA TYR A 86 15.67 -2.95 13.13
C TYR A 86 15.80 -3.34 14.61
N MET A 87 15.07 -2.68 15.51
CA MET A 87 15.04 -3.06 16.92
C MET A 87 14.49 -4.47 17.08
N LEU A 88 13.34 -4.77 16.48
CA LEU A 88 12.70 -6.08 16.59
C LEU A 88 13.53 -7.14 15.85
N GLU A 89 13.60 -7.11 14.52
CA GLU A 89 14.22 -8.14 13.69
C GLU A 89 15.76 -8.10 13.58
N GLY A 90 16.37 -6.94 13.82
CA GLY A 90 17.81 -6.73 13.65
C GLY A 90 18.64 -6.86 14.92
N GLN A 91 18.17 -6.28 16.02
CA GLN A 91 18.98 -6.04 17.23
C GLN A 91 18.51 -6.86 18.45
N TYR A 92 17.22 -6.79 18.83
CA TYR A 92 16.70 -7.36 20.08
C TYR A 92 16.16 -8.79 19.94
N ILE A 93 15.52 -9.14 18.83
CA ILE A 93 14.90 -10.45 18.66
C ILE A 93 15.99 -11.41 18.17
N PRO A 94 16.39 -11.53 16.89
CA PRO A 94 17.06 -12.73 16.38
C PRO A 94 18.56 -12.83 16.63
N VAL A 95 19.28 -11.78 16.99
CA VAL A 95 20.70 -11.69 16.64
C VAL A 95 21.64 -11.82 17.85
N ILE A 96 21.58 -10.96 18.87
CA ILE A 96 22.55 -11.04 19.98
C ILE A 96 22.44 -12.37 20.75
N PHE A 97 21.23 -12.92 20.89
CA PHE A 97 21.01 -14.22 21.52
C PHE A 97 21.54 -15.39 20.70
N ASN A 98 21.47 -15.31 19.36
CA ASN A 98 21.86 -16.40 18.47
C ASN A 98 23.30 -16.29 17.94
N PHE A 99 24.04 -15.26 18.32
CA PHE A 99 25.46 -15.14 17.97
C PHE A 99 26.27 -15.89 19.02
N THR A 100 27.23 -16.66 18.56
CA THR A 100 28.27 -17.23 19.42
C THR A 100 29.49 -16.30 19.42
N PRO A 101 30.44 -16.47 20.35
CA PRO A 101 31.70 -15.73 20.29
C PRO A 101 32.46 -15.88 18.95
N ASP A 102 32.38 -17.04 18.29
CA ASP A 102 32.96 -17.26 16.95
C ASP A 102 32.28 -16.40 15.88
N ASP A 103 30.96 -16.27 15.94
CA ASP A 103 30.21 -15.43 15.01
C ASP A 103 30.55 -13.94 15.17
N ILE A 104 30.66 -13.49 16.43
CA ILE A 104 31.10 -12.12 16.73
C ILE A 104 32.49 -11.86 16.17
N PHE A 105 33.43 -12.79 16.35
CA PHE A 105 34.79 -12.64 15.83
C PHE A 105 34.78 -12.38 14.31
N TRP A 106 34.09 -13.21 13.53
CA TRP A 106 34.06 -13.06 12.07
C TRP A 106 33.29 -11.82 11.61
N GLY A 107 32.19 -11.50 12.28
CA GLY A 107 31.39 -10.31 11.99
C GLY A 107 32.17 -9.03 12.22
N GLN A 108 32.86 -8.96 13.36
CA GLN A 108 33.73 -7.86 13.76
C GLN A 108 34.91 -7.71 12.82
N LEU A 109 35.63 -8.80 12.51
CA LEU A 109 36.79 -8.75 11.62
C LEU A 109 36.40 -8.25 10.23
N ALA A 110 35.29 -8.75 9.69
CA ALA A 110 34.78 -8.31 8.40
C ALA A 110 34.39 -6.83 8.41
N GLY A 111 33.76 -6.35 9.47
CA GLY A 111 33.36 -4.95 9.62
C GLY A 111 34.56 -4.01 9.68
N CYS A 112 35.61 -4.37 10.44
CA CYS A 112 36.86 -3.62 10.46
C CYS A 112 37.55 -3.58 9.09
N LEU A 113 37.58 -4.71 8.38
CA LEU A 113 38.20 -4.80 7.06
C LEU A 113 37.46 -3.97 6.01
N GLU A 114 36.14 -3.92 6.06
CA GLU A 114 35.35 -3.05 5.19
C GLU A 114 35.58 -1.57 5.48
N ALA A 115 35.64 -1.19 6.76
CA ALA A 115 35.97 0.18 7.15
C ALA A 115 37.35 0.58 6.60
N LEU A 116 38.36 -0.29 6.74
CA LEU A 116 39.68 -0.09 6.14
C LEU A 116 39.61 -0.02 4.62
N ASP A 117 38.81 -0.86 3.96
CA ASP A 117 38.66 -0.84 2.50
C ASP A 117 38.10 0.50 2.00
N ALA A 118 37.20 1.10 2.77
CA ALA A 118 36.58 2.39 2.52
C ALA A 118 37.43 3.61 2.97
N GLY A 119 38.65 3.42 3.47
CA GLY A 119 39.54 4.50 3.88
C GLY A 119 39.39 4.99 5.32
N THR A 120 38.59 4.31 6.14
CA THR A 120 38.48 4.56 7.58
C THR A 120 39.68 3.94 8.29
N THR A 121 40.43 4.75 9.04
CA THR A 121 41.61 4.29 9.80
C THR A 121 41.34 4.15 11.29
N CYS A 122 40.31 4.86 11.79
CA CYS A 122 39.91 4.84 13.20
C CYS A 122 38.39 4.66 13.32
N VAL A 123 37.96 3.79 14.25
CA VAL A 123 36.55 3.56 14.57
C VAL A 123 36.28 3.71 16.06
N VAL A 124 35.16 4.31 16.44
CA VAL A 124 34.57 4.16 17.77
C VAL A 124 33.57 3.02 17.67
N ASP A 125 34.00 1.86 18.15
CA ASP A 125 33.25 0.62 18.05
C ASP A 125 32.32 0.48 19.26
N ASN A 126 31.02 0.56 19.02
CA ASN A 126 30.00 0.27 20.01
C ASN A 126 29.82 -1.25 20.08
N ALA A 127 30.75 -1.91 20.75
CA ALA A 127 30.89 -3.34 20.88
C ALA A 127 29.91 -3.93 21.90
N HIS A 128 28.62 -3.73 21.65
CA HIS A 128 27.52 -4.12 22.55
C HIS A 128 26.93 -5.50 22.28
N GLY A 129 27.42 -6.20 21.24
CA GLY A 129 26.96 -7.53 20.81
C GLY A 129 27.38 -8.67 21.75
N ALA A 130 27.26 -8.47 23.06
CA ALA A 130 27.69 -9.42 24.09
C ALA A 130 26.52 -9.96 24.90
N SER A 131 26.30 -11.27 24.81
CA SER A 131 25.36 -12.03 25.66
C SER A 131 26.08 -12.84 26.75
N SER A 132 27.39 -13.08 26.58
CA SER A 132 28.24 -13.77 27.54
C SER A 132 29.62 -13.10 27.67
N PRO A 133 30.39 -13.38 28.74
CA PRO A 133 31.73 -12.84 28.93
C PRO A 133 32.70 -13.12 27.77
N GLU A 134 32.49 -14.17 26.98
CA GLU A 134 33.40 -14.55 25.88
C GLU A 134 33.23 -13.70 24.61
N HIS A 135 32.09 -13.02 24.45
CA HIS A 135 31.78 -12.24 23.24
C HIS A 135 32.68 -11.00 23.10
N GLY A 136 32.85 -10.24 24.19
CA GLY A 136 33.71 -9.04 24.21
C GLY A 136 35.16 -9.33 23.80
N PRO A 137 35.83 -10.31 24.43
CA PRO A 137 37.19 -10.74 24.05
C PRO A 137 37.30 -11.24 22.61
N ALA A 138 36.27 -11.91 22.07
CA ALA A 138 36.25 -12.33 20.68
C ALA A 138 36.21 -11.12 19.72
N ALA A 139 35.35 -10.14 19.97
CA ALA A 139 35.31 -8.89 19.21
C ALA A 139 36.62 -8.09 19.32
N LEU A 140 37.19 -7.98 20.52
CA LEU A 140 38.47 -7.30 20.73
C LEU A 140 39.60 -7.97 19.93
N SER A 141 39.64 -9.31 19.93
CA SER A 141 40.64 -10.08 19.18
C SER A 141 40.52 -9.86 17.67
N ALA A 142 39.30 -9.82 17.13
CA ALA A 142 39.04 -9.49 15.73
C ALA A 142 39.48 -8.06 15.37
N THR A 143 39.18 -7.10 16.24
CA THR A 143 39.61 -5.69 16.10
C THR A 143 41.14 -5.60 16.05
N LEU A 144 41.83 -6.30 16.94
CA LEU A 144 43.29 -6.40 16.91
C LEU A 144 43.77 -7.05 15.61
N ALA A 145 43.23 -8.20 15.20
CA ALA A 145 43.65 -8.88 13.98
C ALA A 145 43.53 -8.00 12.72
N SER A 146 42.48 -7.18 12.64
CA SER A 146 42.24 -6.29 11.49
C SER A 146 43.34 -5.24 11.28
N GLY A 147 43.98 -4.80 12.36
CA GLY A 147 44.98 -3.74 12.31
C GLY A 147 44.43 -2.31 12.25
N ILE A 148 43.12 -2.12 12.38
CA ILE A 148 42.47 -0.81 12.50
C ILE A 148 42.80 -0.16 13.85
N ARG A 149 42.74 1.18 13.93
CA ARG A 149 42.72 1.91 15.20
C ARG A 149 41.30 1.92 15.74
N SER A 150 41.13 1.73 17.05
CA SER A 150 39.78 1.69 17.63
C SER A 150 39.72 2.26 19.04
N ILE A 151 38.59 2.88 19.38
CA ILE A 151 38.11 2.95 20.75
C ILE A 151 37.04 1.87 20.88
N PHE A 152 37.41 0.78 21.54
CA PHE A 152 36.56 -0.39 21.70
C PHE A 152 35.63 -0.17 22.90
N CYS A 153 34.42 0.33 22.63
CA CYS A 153 33.40 0.60 23.64
C CYS A 153 32.63 -0.69 23.96
N HIS A 154 33.21 -1.51 24.85
CA HIS A 154 32.57 -2.74 25.31
C HIS A 154 31.36 -2.41 26.17
N GLY A 155 30.29 -3.18 26.00
CA GLY A 155 29.06 -3.03 26.76
C GLY A 155 28.06 -4.10 26.40
N VAL A 156 26.82 -3.90 26.82
CA VAL A 156 25.70 -4.78 26.51
C VAL A 156 24.49 -3.96 26.12
N MET A 157 23.66 -4.49 25.23
CA MET A 157 22.34 -3.90 25.01
C MET A 157 21.45 -4.06 26.25
N PRO A 158 20.53 -3.09 26.50
CA PRO A 158 19.43 -3.29 27.42
C PRO A 158 18.43 -4.29 26.83
N LEU A 159 17.48 -4.80 27.64
CA LEU A 159 16.42 -5.72 27.17
C LEU A 159 16.95 -7.00 26.49
N ARG A 160 17.81 -7.74 27.18
CA ARG A 160 18.41 -8.99 26.68
C ARG A 160 17.43 -10.16 26.84
N ALA A 161 17.45 -11.11 25.91
CA ALA A 161 16.76 -12.39 26.10
C ALA A 161 17.56 -13.28 27.07
N ALA A 162 16.92 -13.73 28.15
CA ALA A 162 17.44 -14.76 29.05
C ALA A 162 17.16 -16.17 28.49
N GLU A 163 15.99 -16.35 27.86
CA GLU A 163 15.60 -17.60 27.21
C GLU A 163 14.84 -17.28 25.92
N TRP A 164 15.10 -18.07 24.88
CA TRP A 164 14.29 -18.03 23.68
C TRP A 164 14.28 -19.35 22.94
N THR A 165 13.07 -19.89 22.75
CA THR A 165 12.80 -21.17 22.08
C THR A 165 11.57 -21.02 21.16
N GLU A 166 11.13 -22.11 20.55
CA GLU A 166 9.88 -22.11 19.76
C GLU A 166 8.62 -21.82 20.61
N SER A 167 8.68 -22.06 21.92
CA SER A 167 7.51 -21.98 22.82
C SER A 167 7.67 -21.01 23.99
N SER A 168 8.83 -20.34 24.13
CA SER A 168 9.14 -19.49 25.28
C SER A 168 10.07 -18.35 24.88
N PHE A 169 9.84 -17.16 25.45
CA PHE A 169 10.70 -15.99 25.33
C PHE A 169 10.72 -15.25 26.66
N GLU A 170 11.84 -15.22 27.36
CA GLU A 170 11.98 -14.55 28.66
C GLU A 170 13.09 -13.51 28.60
N LEU A 171 12.83 -12.33 29.18
CA LEU A 171 13.78 -11.23 29.24
C LEU A 171 14.62 -11.31 30.52
N ASP A 172 15.91 -11.04 30.36
CA ASP A 172 16.80 -10.71 31.47
C ASP A 172 16.40 -9.34 32.02
N ARG A 173 15.82 -9.37 33.23
CA ARG A 173 15.37 -8.16 33.95
C ARG A 173 16.46 -7.52 34.80
N SER A 174 17.68 -8.08 34.79
CA SER A 174 18.80 -7.44 35.48
C SER A 174 19.17 -6.12 34.78
N PRO A 175 19.46 -5.03 35.54
CA PRO A 175 19.94 -3.77 34.99
C PRO A 175 21.10 -3.95 33.99
N GLN A 176 22.03 -4.84 34.36
CA GLN A 176 23.15 -5.31 33.56
C GLN A 176 23.62 -6.67 34.11
N PRO A 177 24.36 -7.47 33.34
CA PRO A 177 24.88 -8.74 33.82
C PRO A 177 25.97 -8.56 34.89
N ASP A 178 25.98 -9.40 35.90
CA ASP A 178 26.94 -9.34 37.03
C ASP A 178 28.41 -9.46 36.59
N TRP A 179 28.66 -10.04 35.40
CA TRP A 179 30.01 -10.21 34.85
C TRP A 179 30.55 -8.96 34.16
N LEU A 180 29.71 -7.97 33.81
CA LEU A 180 30.11 -6.85 32.97
C LEU A 180 31.16 -5.95 33.63
N LEU A 181 30.88 -5.42 34.83
CA LEU A 181 31.81 -4.51 35.52
C LEU A 181 33.13 -5.20 35.91
N PRO A 182 33.15 -6.43 36.48
CA PRO A 182 34.41 -7.14 36.71
C PRO A 182 35.21 -7.41 35.43
N GLN A 183 34.53 -7.63 34.31
CA GLN A 183 35.20 -7.76 33.02
C GLN A 183 35.79 -6.44 32.54
N MET A 184 35.08 -5.31 32.73
CA MET A 184 35.61 -3.99 32.44
C MET A 184 36.88 -3.71 33.24
N ASP A 185 36.93 -4.07 34.52
CA ASP A 185 38.14 -3.93 35.35
C ASP A 185 39.33 -4.72 34.77
N CYS A 186 39.07 -5.96 34.35
CA CYS A 186 40.09 -6.84 33.76
C CYS A 186 40.61 -6.32 32.41
N LEU A 187 39.72 -5.79 31.57
CA LEU A 187 40.09 -5.20 30.29
C LEU A 187 40.85 -3.88 30.50
N ALA A 188 40.38 -3.02 31.41
CA ALA A 188 40.99 -1.73 31.68
C ALA A 188 42.41 -1.86 32.23
N ALA A 189 42.67 -2.86 33.08
CA ALA A 189 44.01 -3.18 33.59
C ALA A 189 45.02 -3.57 32.50
N LYS A 190 44.55 -3.96 31.30
CA LYS A 190 45.38 -4.37 30.15
C LYS A 190 45.39 -3.35 29.02
N ALA A 191 44.42 -2.43 29.01
CA ALA A 191 44.34 -1.38 28.01
C ALA A 191 45.53 -0.41 28.13
N PRO A 192 46.01 0.18 27.02
CA PRO A 192 45.58 -0.06 25.64
C PRO A 192 46.16 -1.35 25.03
N PHE A 193 45.50 -1.88 24.00
CA PHE A 193 45.79 -3.18 23.40
C PHE A 193 46.55 -3.10 22.08
N GLY A 194 47.24 -4.21 21.74
CA GLY A 194 48.12 -4.38 20.59
C GLY A 194 49.52 -3.81 20.82
N ASP A 195 50.52 -4.37 20.13
CA ASP A 195 51.93 -3.93 20.24
C ASP A 195 52.14 -2.42 20.03
N ASP A 196 51.33 -1.82 19.17
CA ASP A 196 51.36 -0.38 18.84
C ASP A 196 50.32 0.44 19.63
N LYS A 197 49.67 -0.16 20.64
CA LYS A 197 48.70 0.48 21.55
C LYS A 197 47.54 1.19 20.83
N ARG A 198 47.21 0.76 19.61
CA ARG A 198 46.22 1.41 18.75
C ARG A 198 44.76 1.21 19.18
N VAL A 199 44.48 0.21 20.01
CA VAL A 199 43.11 -0.06 20.49
C VAL A 199 42.98 0.41 21.94
N GLN A 200 42.17 1.43 22.16
CA GLN A 200 41.84 1.97 23.48
C GLN A 200 40.55 1.32 23.99
N LEU A 201 40.34 1.28 25.30
CA LEU A 201 39.10 0.79 25.88
C LEU A 201 38.13 1.96 26.10
N GLY A 202 36.90 1.81 25.63
CA GLY A 202 35.76 2.65 25.99
C GLY A 202 34.66 1.83 26.67
N PHE A 203 33.53 2.45 26.96
CA PHE A 203 32.35 1.78 27.50
C PHE A 203 31.10 2.21 26.77
N PHE A 204 30.26 1.25 26.39
CA PHE A 204 28.94 1.53 25.82
C PHE A 204 27.87 1.41 26.90
N PHE A 205 26.99 2.41 27.01
CA PHE A 205 25.92 2.44 28.02
C PHE A 205 24.62 3.03 27.48
N ASP A 206 23.53 2.28 27.57
CA ASP A 206 22.18 2.69 27.12
C ASP A 206 21.07 2.41 28.15
N SER A 207 21.44 2.01 29.37
CA SER A 207 20.47 1.65 30.43
C SER A 207 19.91 2.87 31.18
N TYR A 208 19.46 3.89 30.44
CA TYR A 208 18.94 5.16 31.00
C TYR A 208 17.52 5.07 31.59
N PHE A 209 16.86 3.91 31.49
CA PHE A 209 15.63 3.60 32.23
C PHE A 209 15.89 3.28 33.71
N LEU A 210 17.16 3.10 34.10
CA LEU A 210 17.54 2.88 35.48
C LEU A 210 17.45 4.17 36.31
N PRO A 211 17.28 4.06 37.64
CA PRO A 211 17.42 5.20 38.54
C PRO A 211 18.78 5.89 38.42
N GLU A 212 18.81 7.22 38.58
CA GLU A 212 20.03 8.04 38.44
C GLU A 212 21.19 7.57 39.31
N ASN A 213 20.92 7.05 40.52
CA ASN A 213 21.98 6.50 41.39
C ASN A 213 22.66 5.26 40.80
N ALA A 214 21.91 4.38 40.11
CA ALA A 214 22.47 3.18 39.48
C ALA A 214 23.26 3.52 38.21
N ILE A 215 22.79 4.52 37.46
CA ILE A 215 23.52 5.10 36.32
C ILE A 215 24.84 5.70 36.81
N SER A 216 24.76 6.55 37.85
CA SER A 216 25.92 7.21 38.44
C SER A 216 26.95 6.20 38.96
N GLU A 217 26.53 5.16 39.68
CA GLU A 217 27.41 4.11 40.19
C GLU A 217 28.14 3.37 39.05
N SER A 218 27.41 2.93 38.03
CA SER A 218 27.98 2.16 36.92
C SER A 218 28.98 2.99 36.09
N LEU A 219 28.62 4.23 35.78
CA LEU A 219 29.46 5.11 34.97
C LEU A 219 30.68 5.63 35.73
N ASN A 220 30.56 5.92 37.03
CA ASN A 220 31.72 6.27 37.86
C ASN A 220 32.69 5.08 37.98
N HIS A 221 32.17 3.87 38.19
CA HIS A 221 33.00 2.65 38.27
C HIS A 221 33.90 2.47 37.04
N VAL A 222 33.34 2.58 35.84
CA VAL A 222 34.13 2.43 34.60
C VAL A 222 35.07 3.62 34.36
N LYS A 223 34.69 4.85 34.74
CA LYS A 223 35.59 6.02 34.68
C LYS A 223 36.78 5.82 35.61
N GLU A 224 36.56 5.36 36.84
CA GLU A 224 37.61 5.03 37.81
C GLU A 224 38.52 3.89 37.32
N SER A 225 37.96 2.94 36.57
CA SER A 225 38.70 1.87 35.91
C SER A 225 39.62 2.37 34.80
N GLY A 226 39.39 3.57 34.26
CA GLY A 226 40.25 4.22 33.28
C GLY A 226 39.81 4.05 31.82
N VAL A 227 38.52 3.87 31.55
CA VAL A 227 38.01 3.91 30.17
C VAL A 227 38.23 5.29 29.54
N LYS A 228 38.56 5.31 28.25
CA LYS A 228 38.87 6.54 27.51
C LYS A 228 37.63 7.37 27.17
N LEU A 229 36.51 6.70 26.88
CA LEU A 229 35.29 7.31 26.37
C LEU A 229 34.08 6.47 26.78
N ILE A 230 32.95 7.13 27.06
CA ILE A 230 31.64 6.48 27.22
C ILE A 230 30.75 6.89 26.05
N THR A 231 30.12 5.91 25.40
CA THR A 231 29.20 6.13 24.27
C THR A 231 27.78 5.73 24.61
N SER A 232 26.81 6.49 24.10
CA SER A 232 25.39 6.28 24.34
C SER A 232 24.53 6.77 23.17
N HIS A 233 23.42 6.09 22.90
CA HIS A 233 22.44 6.58 21.94
C HIS A 233 21.56 7.66 22.56
N TYR A 234 21.31 8.73 21.81
CA TYR A 234 20.50 9.86 22.24
C TYR A 234 19.67 10.39 21.06
N ARG A 235 18.36 10.16 21.08
CA ARG A 235 17.41 10.66 20.07
C ARG A 235 16.03 10.92 20.65
N HIS A 236 15.32 11.89 20.09
CA HIS A 236 13.90 12.09 20.37
C HIS A 236 13.07 11.35 19.32
N TRP A 237 12.36 10.31 19.74
CA TRP A 237 11.49 9.52 18.87
C TRP A 237 10.05 9.50 19.41
N PRO A 238 9.01 9.47 18.56
CA PRO A 238 7.64 9.10 18.91
C PRO A 238 7.49 7.95 19.92
N VAL A 239 8.29 6.89 19.85
CA VAL A 239 8.26 5.79 20.85
C VAL A 239 8.65 6.29 22.24
N SER A 240 9.65 7.16 22.34
CA SER A 240 10.00 7.86 23.59
C SER A 240 9.11 9.08 23.87
N LYS A 241 7.97 9.22 23.19
CA LYS A 241 7.05 10.38 23.23
C LYS A 241 7.77 11.72 23.02
N GLY A 242 8.84 11.71 22.25
CA GLY A 242 9.69 12.88 22.00
C GLY A 242 10.44 13.41 23.24
N GLN A 243 10.62 12.62 24.30
CA GLN A 243 11.22 13.05 25.57
C GLN A 243 12.42 12.19 25.98
N SER A 244 13.49 12.16 25.18
CA SER A 244 14.75 11.62 25.67
C SER A 244 15.40 12.60 26.64
N ARG A 245 15.75 12.11 27.84
CA ARG A 245 16.34 12.89 28.94
C ARG A 245 17.80 12.53 29.21
N VAL A 246 18.46 11.85 28.27
CA VAL A 246 19.84 11.36 28.44
C VAL A 246 20.81 12.50 28.81
N PRO A 247 20.83 13.67 28.12
CA PRO A 247 21.69 14.78 28.51
C PRO A 247 21.40 15.27 29.94
N GLU A 248 20.14 15.41 30.31
CA GLU A 248 19.72 15.89 31.61
C GLU A 248 20.02 14.90 32.73
N GLN A 249 19.85 13.60 32.49
CA GLN A 249 20.20 12.54 33.45
C GLN A 249 21.71 12.49 33.68
N LEU A 250 22.50 12.55 32.61
CA LEU A 250 23.96 12.64 32.73
C LEU A 250 24.40 13.91 33.46
N HIS A 251 23.73 15.04 33.21
CA HIS A 251 24.00 16.28 33.92
C HIS A 251 23.62 16.18 35.42
N ALA A 252 22.45 15.62 35.74
CA ALA A 252 21.99 15.40 37.10
C ALA A 252 22.92 14.46 37.88
N CYS A 253 23.50 13.46 37.20
CA CYS A 253 24.51 12.57 37.76
C CYS A 253 25.90 13.21 37.89
N GLY A 254 26.12 14.42 37.35
CA GLY A 254 27.43 15.08 37.32
C GLY A 254 28.43 14.44 36.35
N LEU A 255 27.96 13.71 35.34
CA LEU A 255 28.77 12.89 34.44
C LEU A 255 28.86 13.42 33.01
N LEU A 256 28.02 14.39 32.63
CA LEU A 256 28.03 15.02 31.31
C LEU A 256 29.32 15.83 31.11
N GLY A 257 30.08 15.49 30.08
CA GLY A 257 31.39 16.11 29.83
C GLY A 257 32.01 15.68 28.48
N PRO A 258 33.28 16.05 28.25
CA PRO A 258 34.02 15.75 27.01
C PRO A 258 34.49 14.30 26.89
N ASP A 259 34.25 13.47 27.92
CA ASP A 259 34.49 12.03 27.93
C ASP A 259 33.20 11.22 27.65
N ILE A 260 32.09 11.91 27.38
CA ILE A 260 30.84 11.35 26.87
C ILE A 260 30.72 11.67 25.38
N LEU A 261 30.31 10.67 24.59
CA LEU A 261 29.96 10.83 23.18
C LEU A 261 28.54 10.32 22.94
N LEU A 262 27.65 11.21 22.53
CA LEU A 262 26.25 10.88 22.27
C LEU A 262 26.01 10.68 20.77
N THR A 263 25.21 9.70 20.38
CA THR A 263 24.91 9.43 18.96
C THR A 263 23.47 9.79 18.60
N HIS A 264 23.29 10.30 17.37
CA HIS A 264 22.09 10.79 16.70
C HIS A 264 21.74 12.27 16.96
N GLY A 265 21.13 12.57 18.10
CA GLY A 265 20.68 13.92 18.47
C GLY A 265 19.43 14.44 17.74
N ASN A 266 18.71 13.59 16.99
CA ASN A 266 17.48 14.05 16.32
C ASN A 266 16.48 14.60 17.34
N GLY A 267 15.87 15.74 17.02
CA GLY A 267 14.90 16.42 17.89
C GLY A 267 15.47 17.03 19.19
N THR A 268 16.80 17.12 19.35
CA THR A 268 17.42 17.84 20.49
C THR A 268 16.88 19.27 20.58
N THR A 269 16.42 19.69 21.77
CA THR A 269 15.87 21.03 21.98
C THR A 269 16.98 22.09 22.11
N PRO A 270 16.69 23.40 21.94
CA PRO A 270 17.67 24.46 22.16
C PRO A 270 18.30 24.46 23.57
N GLU A 271 17.53 24.10 24.59
CA GLU A 271 18.02 24.01 25.97
C GLU A 271 19.02 22.87 26.14
N GLN A 272 18.71 21.70 25.57
CA GLN A 272 19.62 20.55 25.55
C GLN A 272 20.87 20.85 24.71
N ALA A 273 20.73 21.59 23.62
CA ALA A 273 21.85 22.03 22.79
C ALA A 273 22.82 22.93 23.56
N SER A 274 22.30 23.89 24.33
CA SER A 274 23.09 24.73 25.24
C SER A 274 23.80 23.87 26.28
N LEU A 275 23.07 22.95 26.92
CA LEU A 275 23.61 22.05 27.95
C LEU A 275 24.77 21.21 27.43
N LEU A 276 24.62 20.59 26.25
CA LEU A 276 25.66 19.75 25.63
C LEU A 276 26.88 20.57 25.21
N THR A 277 26.66 21.76 24.65
CA THR A 277 27.74 22.65 24.22
C THR A 277 28.53 23.19 25.41
N GLU A 278 27.85 23.59 26.50
CA GLU A 278 28.49 24.06 27.73
C GLU A 278 29.29 22.95 28.43
N ALA A 279 28.80 21.71 28.39
CA ALA A 279 29.51 20.55 28.94
C ALA A 279 30.70 20.09 28.07
N GLY A 280 30.82 20.59 26.83
CA GLY A 280 31.84 20.13 25.89
C GLY A 280 31.59 18.73 25.33
N THR A 281 30.34 18.24 25.38
CA THR A 281 29.95 16.91 24.91
C THR A 281 29.74 16.93 23.40
N TYR A 282 30.36 15.97 22.70
CA TYR A 282 30.17 15.83 21.27
C TYR A 282 28.95 14.98 20.93
N ILE A 283 28.35 15.28 19.77
CA ILE A 283 27.30 14.47 19.17
C ILE A 283 27.78 13.87 17.85
N VAL A 284 27.58 12.57 17.67
CA VAL A 284 27.82 11.87 16.41
C VAL A 284 26.52 11.81 15.63
N SER A 285 26.46 12.45 14.47
CA SER A 285 25.34 12.30 13.54
C SER A 285 25.60 11.10 12.64
N THR A 286 24.56 10.30 12.37
CA THR A 286 24.63 9.09 11.53
C THR A 286 23.59 9.18 10.40
N PRO A 287 23.81 10.07 9.41
CA PRO A 287 22.78 10.48 8.45
C PRO A 287 22.10 9.35 7.68
N ASP A 288 22.85 8.33 7.28
CA ASP A 288 22.29 7.19 6.54
C ASP A 288 21.27 6.42 7.40
N ALA A 289 21.69 5.98 8.59
CA ALA A 289 20.86 5.28 9.54
C ALA A 289 19.63 6.11 9.96
N GLU A 290 19.83 7.40 10.22
CA GLU A 290 18.75 8.29 10.67
C GLU A 290 17.65 8.45 9.62
N ILE A 291 18.04 8.65 8.35
CA ILE A 291 17.12 8.92 7.24
C ILE A 291 16.46 7.62 6.74
N PHE A 292 17.25 6.58 6.44
CA PHE A 292 16.72 5.37 5.81
C PHE A 292 15.88 4.51 6.76
N MET A 293 16.19 4.50 8.07
CA MET A 293 15.40 3.75 9.05
C MET A 293 14.25 4.57 9.68
N ALA A 294 13.85 5.69 9.06
CA ALA A 294 12.78 6.56 9.57
C ALA A 294 12.98 7.00 11.05
N SER A 295 14.24 7.22 11.46
CA SER A 295 14.57 7.68 12.82
C SER A 295 14.60 9.20 12.95
N GLY A 296 14.61 9.92 11.83
CA GLY A 296 14.54 11.38 11.78
C GLY A 296 14.95 11.90 10.39
N ALA A 297 14.32 12.98 9.94
CA ALA A 297 14.65 13.60 8.65
C ALA A 297 15.73 14.69 8.78
N ASP A 298 16.19 15.00 9.99
CA ASP A 298 17.05 16.14 10.33
C ASP A 298 18.34 15.72 11.07
N PRO A 299 19.30 15.08 10.38
CA PRO A 299 20.61 14.83 10.96
C PRO A 299 21.28 16.11 11.46
N VAL A 300 21.80 16.06 12.69
CA VAL A 300 22.31 17.25 13.39
C VAL A 300 23.69 17.71 12.92
N ALA A 301 24.31 17.01 11.97
CA ALA A 301 25.69 17.21 11.51
C ALA A 301 26.10 18.67 11.30
N PHE A 302 25.19 19.52 10.80
CA PHE A 302 25.46 20.92 10.51
C PHE A 302 24.68 21.93 11.39
N ARG A 303 23.99 21.51 12.46
CA ARG A 303 23.19 22.44 13.29
C ARG A 303 24.08 23.52 13.94
N GLU A 304 23.68 24.78 13.86
CA GLU A 304 24.52 25.91 14.31
C GLU A 304 24.61 26.02 15.84
N ASP A 305 23.53 25.63 16.52
CA ASP A 305 23.43 25.54 17.98
C ASP A 305 24.03 24.25 18.55
N LEU A 306 24.54 23.34 17.69
CA LEU A 306 25.31 22.15 18.06
C LEU A 306 26.67 22.15 17.33
N PRO A 307 27.63 23.00 17.72
CA PRO A 307 28.91 23.11 17.04
C PRO A 307 29.85 21.89 17.24
N LEU A 308 29.62 21.12 18.31
CA LEU A 308 30.41 19.94 18.71
C LEU A 308 29.84 18.67 18.08
N THR A 309 29.92 18.59 16.75
CA THR A 309 29.39 17.46 15.98
C THR A 309 30.47 16.75 15.16
N CYS A 310 30.23 15.48 14.86
CA CYS A 310 31.03 14.66 13.94
C CYS A 310 30.15 13.59 13.26
N LEU A 311 30.72 12.76 12.40
CA LEU A 311 29.98 11.74 11.65
C LEU A 311 30.30 10.31 12.11
N GLY A 312 29.30 9.43 12.00
CA GLY A 312 29.45 7.99 12.14
C GLY A 312 28.67 7.23 11.07
N ALA A 313 29.03 5.96 10.85
CA ALA A 313 28.34 5.09 9.89
C ALA A 313 27.21 4.26 10.53
N ASP A 314 27.27 4.05 11.85
CA ASP A 314 26.28 3.34 12.64
C ASP A 314 26.13 1.85 12.26
N CYS A 315 25.06 1.50 11.56
CA CYS A 315 24.61 0.13 11.46
C CYS A 315 24.90 -0.49 10.08
N HIS A 316 25.63 -1.62 10.10
CA HIS A 316 25.95 -2.36 8.88
C HIS A 316 24.80 -3.15 8.29
N SER A 317 23.69 -3.37 8.99
CA SER A 317 22.58 -4.15 8.42
C SER A 317 21.79 -3.39 7.36
N CYS A 318 21.80 -2.05 7.39
CA CYS A 318 21.04 -1.17 6.50
C CYS A 318 21.92 -0.30 5.59
N GLY A 319 23.14 0.07 6.01
CA GLY A 319 24.00 1.00 5.28
C GLY A 319 25.46 0.56 5.09
N PRO A 320 26.23 1.27 4.23
CA PRO A 320 27.66 1.01 4.03
C PRO A 320 28.54 1.63 5.13
N ALA A 321 29.72 1.04 5.38
CA ALA A 321 30.72 1.54 6.34
C ALA A 321 31.40 2.88 5.96
N SER A 322 31.13 3.37 4.76
CA SER A 322 31.93 4.41 4.11
C SER A 322 31.64 5.80 4.68
N MET A 323 32.67 6.46 5.23
CA MET A 323 32.54 7.84 5.69
C MET A 323 32.32 8.84 4.55
N MET A 324 32.76 8.52 3.33
CA MET A 324 32.45 9.33 2.14
C MET A 324 30.95 9.34 1.85
N HIS A 325 30.28 8.19 1.99
CA HIS A 325 28.83 8.08 1.87
C HIS A 325 28.12 8.91 2.95
N GLN A 326 28.56 8.82 4.20
CA GLN A 326 28.00 9.62 5.30
C GLN A 326 28.15 11.14 5.06
N MET A 327 29.31 11.60 4.57
CA MET A 327 29.51 13.00 4.19
C MET A 327 28.54 13.45 3.08
N GLN A 328 28.31 12.60 2.08
CA GLN A 328 27.41 12.92 0.96
C GLN A 328 25.96 13.02 1.41
N ILE A 329 25.49 12.09 2.25
CA ILE A 329 24.12 12.11 2.78
C ILE A 329 23.92 13.28 3.72
N ALA A 330 24.88 13.56 4.63
CA ALA A 330 24.80 14.73 5.50
C ALA A 330 24.60 16.02 4.69
N LEU A 331 25.40 16.21 3.64
CA LEU A 331 25.31 17.38 2.76
C LEU A 331 24.00 17.44 1.99
N ALA A 332 23.54 16.31 1.45
CA ALA A 332 22.31 16.23 0.69
C ALA A 332 21.10 16.55 1.57
N SER A 333 21.07 15.99 2.79
CA SER A 333 20.01 16.22 3.76
C SER A 333 19.93 17.67 4.20
N ASP A 334 21.04 18.28 4.65
CA ASP A 334 21.03 19.69 5.08
C ASP A 334 20.63 20.62 3.92
N ARG A 335 21.27 20.48 2.75
CA ARG A 335 20.96 21.33 1.60
C ARG A 335 19.53 21.13 1.13
N GLY A 336 19.03 19.90 1.08
CA GLY A 336 17.65 19.62 0.72
C GLY A 336 16.66 20.30 1.65
N SER A 337 16.85 20.14 2.97
CA SER A 337 16.01 20.74 4.01
C SER A 337 16.04 22.27 3.96
N GLN A 338 17.23 22.87 3.90
CA GLN A 338 17.39 24.33 3.87
C GLN A 338 16.88 24.95 2.56
N ASN A 339 17.15 24.32 1.42
CA ASN A 339 16.63 24.79 0.13
C ASN A 339 15.10 24.74 0.10
N SER A 340 14.50 23.66 0.62
CA SER A 340 13.04 23.51 0.69
C SER A 340 12.42 24.62 1.54
N LYS A 341 12.99 24.91 2.72
CA LYS A 341 12.58 26.02 3.58
C LYS A 341 12.74 27.38 2.88
N THR A 342 13.84 27.59 2.18
CA THR A 342 14.15 28.85 1.47
C THR A 342 13.17 29.09 0.31
N PHE A 343 12.90 28.06 -0.50
CA PHE A 343 11.97 28.14 -1.63
C PHE A 343 10.52 28.33 -1.18
N ALA A 344 10.11 27.68 -0.08
CA ALA A 344 8.77 27.88 0.51
C ALA A 344 8.51 29.34 0.93
N GLN A 345 9.56 30.12 1.19
CA GLN A 345 9.48 31.54 1.51
C GLN A 345 9.58 32.46 0.27
N GLY A 346 9.62 31.89 -0.94
CA GLY A 346 9.81 32.66 -2.18
C GLY A 346 11.23 33.20 -2.38
N HIS A 347 12.21 32.69 -1.64
CA HIS A 347 13.60 33.12 -1.72
C HIS A 347 14.48 32.11 -2.49
N TYR A 348 15.65 32.55 -2.97
CA TYR A 348 16.66 31.69 -3.58
C TYR A 348 17.98 31.81 -2.83
N PRO A 349 18.66 30.70 -2.46
CA PRO A 349 19.89 30.77 -1.69
C PRO A 349 21.05 31.35 -2.52
N LYS A 350 21.70 32.40 -2.02
CA LYS A 350 22.90 32.99 -2.67
C LYS A 350 24.15 32.12 -2.54
N LYS A 351 24.20 31.28 -1.50
CA LYS A 351 25.27 30.34 -1.19
C LYS A 351 24.66 29.11 -0.54
N MET A 352 25.30 27.96 -0.71
CA MET A 352 24.96 26.77 0.06
C MET A 352 25.42 26.95 1.49
N ARG A 353 24.60 26.52 2.45
CA ARG A 353 24.90 26.59 3.88
C ARG A 353 26.00 25.60 4.25
N ALA A 354 25.69 24.30 4.29
CA ALA A 354 26.69 23.26 4.51
C ALA A 354 27.67 23.14 3.32
N THR A 355 28.96 23.16 3.63
CA THR A 355 30.07 23.13 2.67
C THR A 355 30.77 21.77 2.64
N VAL A 356 31.45 21.51 1.52
CA VAL A 356 32.24 20.29 1.32
C VAL A 356 33.36 20.17 2.38
N GLN A 357 34.01 21.28 2.72
CA GLN A 357 35.04 21.32 3.76
C GLN A 357 34.50 20.99 5.13
N GLU A 358 33.33 21.52 5.52
CA GLU A 358 32.72 21.18 6.81
C GLU A 358 32.42 19.69 6.89
N ALA A 359 31.88 19.08 5.83
CA ALA A 359 31.64 17.63 5.78
C ALA A 359 32.93 16.82 5.97
N PHE A 360 34.02 17.21 5.29
CA PHE A 360 35.32 16.57 5.43
C PHE A 360 35.89 16.71 6.85
N ASN A 361 35.76 17.88 7.46
CA ASN A 361 36.20 18.13 8.82
C ASN A 361 35.42 17.27 9.83
N LEU A 362 34.10 17.07 9.62
CA LEU A 362 33.26 16.21 10.45
C LEU A 362 33.70 14.74 10.46
N ALA A 363 34.30 14.24 9.37
CA ALA A 363 34.81 12.88 9.23
C ALA A 363 36.32 12.75 9.53
N THR A 364 37.02 13.84 9.85
CA THR A 364 38.47 13.88 10.11
C THR A 364 38.78 14.62 11.40
N ILE A 365 39.15 15.90 11.35
CA ILE A 365 39.68 16.63 12.51
C ILE A 365 38.64 16.84 13.62
N LYS A 366 37.35 17.06 13.29
CA LYS A 366 36.30 17.18 14.32
C LYS A 366 36.00 15.84 14.98
N ALA A 367 35.96 14.75 14.21
CA ALA A 367 35.85 13.40 14.77
C ALA A 367 37.04 13.06 15.67
N ALA A 368 38.27 13.48 15.31
CA ALA A 368 39.44 13.30 16.17
C ALA A 368 39.33 14.06 17.49
N ARG A 369 38.74 15.27 17.49
CA ARG A 369 38.47 16.04 18.72
C ARG A 369 37.37 15.40 19.56
N ALA A 370 36.31 14.89 18.93
CA ALA A 370 35.23 14.19 19.62
C ALA A 370 35.71 13.01 20.46
N ILE A 371 36.83 12.39 20.07
CA ILE A 371 37.43 11.24 20.75
C ILE A 371 38.74 11.57 21.50
N ASN A 372 39.06 12.86 21.64
CA ASN A 372 40.29 13.35 22.30
C ASN A 372 41.57 12.73 21.71
N MET A 373 41.69 12.73 20.38
CA MET A 373 42.86 12.25 19.61
C MET A 373 43.31 13.23 18.51
N ASP A 374 42.84 14.47 18.53
CA ASP A 374 43.17 15.52 17.56
C ASP A 374 44.65 15.92 17.56
N LYS A 375 45.40 15.61 18.62
CA LYS A 375 46.86 15.76 18.67
C LYS A 375 47.60 14.68 17.88
N ASP A 376 46.97 13.53 17.67
CA ASP A 376 47.61 12.34 17.10
C ASP A 376 47.12 12.04 15.68
N ILE A 377 45.84 12.23 15.38
CA ILE A 377 45.20 11.89 14.10
C ILE A 377 44.26 13.01 13.60
N GLY A 378 43.50 12.77 12.53
CA GLY A 378 42.50 13.69 11.98
C GLY A 378 43.06 14.82 11.10
N SER A 379 44.37 15.02 11.06
CA SER A 379 45.03 15.89 10.08
C SER A 379 46.45 15.43 9.77
N ILE A 380 47.00 15.87 8.64
CA ILE A 380 48.38 15.56 8.23
C ILE A 380 49.32 16.66 8.77
N ALA A 381 50.17 16.32 9.73
CA ALA A 381 51.17 17.22 10.28
C ALA A 381 52.38 16.43 10.82
N VAL A 382 53.56 17.06 10.81
CA VAL A 382 54.76 16.46 11.42
C VAL A 382 54.51 16.19 12.92
N GLY A 383 54.90 15.01 13.37
CA GLY A 383 54.70 14.50 14.73
C GLY A 383 53.41 13.70 14.92
N LYS A 384 52.41 13.82 14.03
CA LYS A 384 51.18 13.02 14.08
C LYS A 384 51.41 11.58 13.62
N LEU A 385 50.49 10.70 14.03
CA LEU A 385 50.48 9.32 13.58
C LEU A 385 50.17 9.26 12.08
N ALA A 386 50.82 8.34 11.38
CA ALA A 386 50.62 8.11 9.96
C ALA A 386 49.35 7.27 9.71
N ASP A 387 48.20 7.89 9.97
CA ASP A 387 46.87 7.39 9.62
C ASP A 387 46.41 8.14 8.35
N LEU A 388 46.65 7.53 7.19
CA LEU A 388 46.55 8.18 5.88
C LEU A 388 45.76 7.31 4.88
N VAL A 389 45.07 7.97 3.96
CA VAL A 389 44.42 7.35 2.81
C VAL A 389 44.89 8.00 1.52
N ILE A 390 45.15 7.19 0.50
CA ILE A 390 45.60 7.62 -0.82
C ILE A 390 44.54 7.25 -1.85
N PHE A 391 44.10 8.23 -2.62
CA PHE A 391 43.09 8.07 -3.66
C PHE A 391 43.71 8.05 -5.05
N ASP A 392 43.33 7.03 -5.83
CA ASP A 392 43.55 7.01 -7.28
C ASP A 392 42.63 8.03 -7.94
N THR A 393 43.21 8.86 -8.81
CA THR A 393 42.52 9.94 -9.52
C THR A 393 42.22 9.59 -10.98
N THR A 394 42.68 8.43 -11.45
CA THR A 394 42.55 8.06 -12.87
C THR A 394 41.16 7.52 -13.24
N SER A 395 40.29 7.33 -12.25
CA SER A 395 38.96 6.77 -12.49
C SER A 395 38.01 7.80 -13.14
N PRO A 396 37.02 7.33 -13.94
CA PRO A 396 36.06 8.23 -14.59
C PRO A 396 35.22 9.09 -13.64
N SER A 397 35.03 8.67 -12.37
CA SER A 397 34.20 9.39 -11.42
C SER A 397 34.92 10.63 -10.86
N ILE A 398 36.24 10.57 -10.68
CA ILE A 398 37.00 11.55 -9.90
C ILE A 398 37.98 12.40 -10.73
N SER A 399 38.42 11.96 -11.91
CA SER A 399 39.53 12.58 -12.68
C SER A 399 39.43 14.11 -12.81
N CYS A 400 38.44 14.63 -13.52
CA CYS A 400 38.30 16.09 -13.70
C CYS A 400 38.05 16.84 -12.38
N ALA A 401 37.41 16.20 -11.41
CA ALA A 401 37.15 16.81 -10.11
C ALA A 401 38.45 16.99 -9.32
N SER A 402 39.35 16.00 -9.37
CA SER A 402 40.65 16.03 -8.68
C SER A 402 41.58 17.12 -9.21
N ASP A 403 41.51 17.43 -10.51
CA ASP A 403 42.28 18.53 -11.10
C ASP A 403 41.76 19.89 -10.64
N HIS A 404 40.44 20.06 -10.57
CA HIS A 404 39.83 21.33 -10.20
C HIS A 404 39.88 21.59 -8.68
N ASP A 405 39.34 20.67 -7.90
CA ASP A 405 39.25 20.74 -6.44
C ASP A 405 39.35 19.33 -5.82
N PRO A 406 40.56 18.93 -5.37
CA PRO A 406 40.81 17.62 -4.75
C PRO A 406 39.88 17.29 -3.57
N LEU A 407 39.43 18.31 -2.82
CA LEU A 407 38.54 18.11 -1.68
C LEU A 407 37.12 17.73 -2.14
N THR A 408 36.58 18.46 -3.11
CA THR A 408 35.31 18.10 -3.76
C THR A 408 35.40 16.75 -4.44
N ALA A 409 36.55 16.41 -5.03
CA ALA A 409 36.80 15.11 -5.63
C ALA A 409 36.58 13.97 -4.63
N ILE A 410 37.16 14.06 -3.42
CA ILE A 410 36.94 13.05 -2.37
C ILE A 410 35.49 13.05 -1.88
N VAL A 411 34.96 14.20 -1.50
CA VAL A 411 33.67 14.23 -0.77
C VAL A 411 32.49 13.94 -1.69
N ARG A 412 32.52 14.37 -2.96
CA ARG A 412 31.35 14.30 -3.88
C ARG A 412 31.48 13.28 -5.00
N HIS A 413 32.69 12.80 -5.30
CA HIS A 413 32.95 11.99 -6.49
C HIS A 413 33.64 10.65 -6.21
N ALA A 414 34.42 10.55 -5.13
CA ALA A 414 35.08 9.30 -4.76
C ALA A 414 34.10 8.27 -4.19
N GLY A 415 34.35 7.01 -4.50
CA GLY A 415 33.81 5.86 -3.79
C GLY A 415 34.93 4.96 -3.25
N VAL A 416 34.56 3.78 -2.74
CA VAL A 416 35.50 2.79 -2.18
C VAL A 416 36.54 2.33 -3.21
N ARG A 417 36.16 2.32 -4.51
CA ARG A 417 37.05 1.96 -5.61
C ARG A 417 38.26 2.89 -5.70
N GLU A 418 38.07 4.19 -5.49
CA GLU A 418 39.13 5.19 -5.61
C GLU A 418 40.09 5.14 -4.41
N VAL A 419 39.72 4.50 -3.30
CA VAL A 419 40.63 4.27 -2.17
C VAL A 419 41.67 3.24 -2.60
N GLU A 420 42.89 3.68 -2.90
CA GLU A 420 43.95 2.82 -3.42
C GLU A 420 44.81 2.22 -2.30
N THR A 421 45.26 3.08 -1.37
CA THR A 421 46.15 2.70 -0.27
C THR A 421 45.64 3.27 1.04
N VAL A 422 45.68 2.46 2.09
CA VAL A 422 45.30 2.87 3.46
C VAL A 422 46.41 2.50 4.42
N ILE A 423 46.80 3.46 5.25
CA ILE A 423 47.92 3.35 6.19
C ILE A 423 47.37 3.65 7.59
N VAL A 424 47.64 2.78 8.56
CA VAL A 424 47.25 2.95 9.97
C VAL A 424 48.50 2.81 10.83
N GLY A 425 48.87 3.87 11.56
CA GLY A 425 50.09 3.91 12.37
C GLY A 425 51.33 3.52 11.56
N GLY A 426 51.45 4.04 10.34
CA GLY A 426 52.59 3.78 9.44
C GLY A 426 52.59 2.39 8.75
N LYS A 427 51.65 1.50 9.09
CA LYS A 427 51.51 0.18 8.46
C LYS A 427 50.48 0.20 7.34
N VAL A 428 50.86 -0.30 6.17
CA VAL A 428 49.96 -0.41 5.00
C VAL A 428 48.94 -1.52 5.24
N ARG A 429 47.65 -1.18 5.19
CA ARG A 429 46.50 -2.09 5.39
C ARG A 429 45.75 -2.41 4.10
N LYS A 430 45.82 -1.50 3.13
CA LYS A 430 45.34 -1.67 1.75
C LYS A 430 46.39 -1.08 0.81
N HIS A 431 46.63 -1.72 -0.33
CA HIS A 431 47.56 -1.22 -1.34
C HIS A 431 47.10 -1.63 -2.73
N ASN A 432 47.22 -0.74 -3.72
CA ASN A 432 46.76 -0.95 -5.09
C ASN A 432 45.32 -1.48 -5.17
N GLY A 433 44.43 -0.93 -4.34
CA GLY A 433 43.02 -1.30 -4.28
C GLY A 433 42.73 -2.65 -3.59
N SER A 434 43.73 -3.33 -3.03
CA SER A 434 43.59 -4.64 -2.39
C SER A 434 43.95 -4.63 -0.90
N LEU A 435 43.06 -5.16 -0.06
CA LEU A 435 43.32 -5.38 1.36
C LEU A 435 44.51 -6.32 1.57
N GLN A 436 45.37 -5.99 2.53
CA GLN A 436 46.49 -6.83 2.94
C GLN A 436 46.01 -8.00 3.82
N SER A 437 46.80 -9.08 3.87
CA SER A 437 46.50 -10.22 4.73
C SER A 437 46.51 -9.82 6.21
N VAL A 438 45.55 -10.31 6.98
CA VAL A 438 45.50 -10.12 8.43
C VAL A 438 46.09 -11.32 9.15
N HIS A 439 46.80 -11.06 10.23
CA HIS A 439 47.36 -12.12 11.06
C HIS A 439 46.53 -12.24 12.32
N LEU A 440 46.01 -13.43 12.57
CA LEU A 440 45.36 -13.73 13.83
C LEU A 440 46.45 -13.77 14.89
N ALA A 441 46.44 -12.80 15.81
CA ALA A 441 47.30 -12.88 16.98
C ALA A 441 46.96 -14.16 17.75
N GLU A 442 47.95 -14.89 18.26
CA GLU A 442 47.69 -15.86 19.32
C GLU A 442 47.08 -15.05 20.47
N GLY A 443 45.78 -15.23 20.76
CA GLY A 443 44.95 -14.40 21.63
C GLY A 443 45.34 -14.40 23.11
N ARG A 444 46.62 -14.31 23.46
CA ARG A 444 47.11 -14.29 24.84
C ARG A 444 47.06 -12.90 25.48
N GLU A 445 46.89 -11.84 24.71
CA GLU A 445 47.03 -10.46 25.20
C GLU A 445 45.87 -10.01 26.10
N ALA A 446 44.66 -10.55 25.92
CA ALA A 446 43.48 -10.17 26.72
C ALA A 446 43.23 -11.10 27.92
N GLY A 447 44.06 -12.12 28.16
CA GLY A 447 43.88 -13.13 29.22
C GLY A 447 42.67 -14.06 29.06
N PHE A 448 42.11 -14.13 27.85
CA PHE A 448 41.07 -15.09 27.47
C PHE A 448 41.65 -16.02 26.41
N ASP A 449 41.65 -17.33 26.63
CA ASP A 449 42.18 -18.33 25.69
C ASP A 449 41.20 -18.57 24.53
N PHE A 450 40.92 -17.53 23.73
CA PHE A 450 40.14 -17.69 22.50
C PHE A 450 41.10 -18.11 21.37
N LYS A 451 41.18 -19.42 21.12
CA LYS A 451 41.92 -19.99 20.00
C LYS A 451 41.00 -20.15 18.81
N HIS A 452 41.33 -19.46 17.72
CA HIS A 452 40.76 -19.75 16.40
C HIS A 452 41.74 -20.62 15.62
N GLU A 453 41.38 -21.88 15.36
CA GLU A 453 42.17 -22.79 14.52
C GLU A 453 41.81 -22.59 13.04
N ALA A 454 42.25 -21.48 12.45
CA ALA A 454 42.19 -21.31 11.00
C ALA A 454 43.36 -22.08 10.33
N ALA A 455 43.04 -22.88 9.31
CA ALA A 455 43.98 -23.80 8.66
C ALA A 455 45.25 -23.12 8.06
N ASP A 456 45.20 -21.80 7.79
CA ASP A 456 46.29 -21.02 7.17
C ASP A 456 46.83 -19.86 8.04
N ALA A 457 46.55 -19.86 9.36
CA ALA A 457 46.93 -18.75 10.26
C ALA A 457 48.44 -18.39 10.25
N LYS A 458 49.32 -19.33 9.86
CA LYS A 458 50.76 -19.08 9.70
C LYS A 458 51.12 -18.14 8.54
N ASN A 459 50.30 -18.10 7.49
CA ASN A 459 50.54 -17.28 6.29
C ASN A 459 49.70 -15.99 6.26
N GLY A 460 48.83 -15.78 7.26
CA GLY A 460 47.85 -14.69 7.28
C GLY A 460 46.59 -15.04 6.47
N LEU A 461 45.49 -14.35 6.75
CA LEU A 461 44.20 -14.53 6.09
C LEU A 461 43.94 -13.40 5.08
N LEU A 462 43.62 -13.77 3.85
CA LEU A 462 43.10 -12.86 2.83
C LEU A 462 41.61 -12.59 3.05
N TRP A 463 41.12 -11.46 2.53
CA TRP A 463 39.69 -11.13 2.56
C TRP A 463 38.79 -12.27 2.06
N LYS A 464 39.20 -12.98 1.00
CA LYS A 464 38.43 -14.09 0.44
C LYS A 464 38.19 -15.22 1.46
N GLU A 465 39.12 -15.45 2.36
CA GLU A 465 39.02 -16.47 3.41
C GLU A 465 38.11 -15.99 4.54
N VAL A 466 38.28 -14.73 4.96
CA VAL A 466 37.37 -14.08 5.93
C VAL A 466 35.92 -14.09 5.41
N ALA A 467 35.71 -13.76 4.13
CA ALA A 467 34.38 -13.76 3.51
C ALA A 467 33.74 -15.15 3.47
N LYS A 468 34.54 -16.21 3.31
CA LYS A 468 34.06 -17.60 3.35
C LYS A 468 33.55 -17.96 4.75
N GLU A 469 34.31 -17.62 5.79
CA GLU A 469 33.92 -17.85 7.18
C GLU A 469 32.72 -16.99 7.59
N LEU A 470 32.66 -15.73 7.13
CA LEU A 470 31.50 -14.87 7.32
C LEU A 470 30.23 -15.49 6.70
N SER A 471 30.34 -16.07 5.50
CA SER A 471 29.21 -16.76 4.85
C SER A 471 28.79 -18.03 5.59
N ARG A 472 29.75 -18.79 6.15
CA ARG A 472 29.47 -19.95 7.01
C ARG A 472 28.70 -19.50 8.26
N SER A 473 29.28 -18.57 9.01
CA SER A 473 28.70 -17.99 10.24
C SER A 473 27.29 -17.47 10.00
N ARG A 474 27.07 -16.66 8.94
CA ARG A 474 25.74 -16.16 8.56
C ARG A 474 24.71 -17.28 8.37
N SER A 475 25.11 -18.38 7.74
CA SER A 475 24.22 -19.53 7.49
C SER A 475 23.86 -20.26 8.78
N GLU A 476 24.83 -20.43 9.67
CA GLU A 476 24.63 -21.07 10.99
C GLU A 476 23.74 -20.20 11.90
N ILE A 477 23.98 -18.88 11.94
CA ILE A 477 23.12 -17.91 12.63
C ILE A 477 21.68 -18.04 12.12
N GLN A 478 21.48 -18.06 10.80
CA GLN A 478 20.14 -18.21 10.22
C GLN A 478 19.47 -19.52 10.66
N GLY A 479 20.24 -20.61 10.71
CA GLY A 479 19.76 -21.90 11.21
C GLY A 479 19.33 -21.87 12.69
N ARG A 480 19.92 -21.02 13.53
CA ARG A 480 19.51 -20.80 14.92
C ARG A 480 18.30 -19.88 15.03
N ILE A 481 18.27 -18.79 14.26
CA ILE A 481 17.12 -17.88 14.15
C ILE A 481 15.85 -18.61 13.70
N ASN A 482 15.96 -19.60 12.81
CA ASN A 482 14.81 -20.36 12.33
C ASN A 482 14.22 -21.33 13.38
N LYS A 483 14.86 -21.49 14.54
CA LYS A 483 14.43 -22.39 15.63
C LYS A 483 13.83 -21.63 16.83
N VAL A 484 13.60 -20.34 16.68
CA VAL A 484 13.04 -19.49 17.75
C VAL A 484 11.78 -18.80 17.23
N ASN A 485 10.81 -18.59 18.12
CA ASN A 485 9.54 -17.97 17.74
C ASN A 485 9.66 -16.44 17.77
N LYS A 486 9.75 -15.84 16.58
CA LYS A 486 9.87 -14.37 16.41
C LYS A 486 8.60 -13.62 16.80
N GLU A 487 7.45 -14.12 16.38
CA GLU A 487 6.15 -13.51 16.66
C GLU A 487 5.90 -13.39 18.17
N LEU A 488 6.27 -14.43 18.93
CA LEU A 488 6.17 -14.42 20.40
C LEU A 488 7.05 -13.34 21.05
N ALA A 489 8.25 -13.12 20.52
CA ALA A 489 9.16 -12.11 21.01
C ALA A 489 8.71 -10.70 20.62
N GLU A 490 8.20 -10.52 19.39
CA GLU A 490 7.62 -9.28 18.90
C GLU A 490 6.41 -8.86 19.75
N GLU A 491 5.48 -9.78 19.99
CA GLU A 491 4.31 -9.53 20.82
C GLU A 491 4.69 -9.06 22.24
N LYS A 492 5.64 -9.75 22.88
CA LYS A 492 6.12 -9.38 24.22
C LYS A 492 6.83 -8.02 24.24
N LEU A 493 7.67 -7.72 23.25
CA LEU A 493 8.40 -6.44 23.18
C LEU A 493 7.49 -5.26 22.82
N ILE A 494 6.58 -5.43 21.86
CA ILE A 494 5.55 -4.44 21.51
C ILE A 494 4.65 -4.18 22.71
N GLY A 495 4.24 -5.24 23.42
CA GLY A 495 3.45 -5.13 24.65
C GLY A 495 4.13 -4.30 25.75
N MET A 496 5.46 -4.36 25.85
CA MET A 496 6.23 -3.52 26.79
C MET A 496 6.35 -2.06 26.35
N MET A 497 6.38 -1.80 25.04
CA MET A 497 6.52 -0.43 24.51
C MET A 497 5.24 0.40 24.64
N GLY A 498 4.06 -0.24 24.57
CA GLY A 498 2.74 0.34 24.92
C GLY A 498 2.30 1.58 24.13
N GLY A 499 1.10 1.56 23.53
CA GLY A 499 0.56 2.74 22.82
C GLY A 499 1.21 3.03 21.47
N LEU A 500 1.86 2.01 20.86
CA LEU A 500 2.40 2.11 19.50
C LEU A 500 1.28 2.25 18.45
N GLN A 501 0.10 1.68 18.71
CA GLN A 501 -1.06 1.74 17.82
C GLN A 501 -1.52 3.17 17.51
N ASP A 502 -1.31 4.11 18.44
CA ASP A 502 -1.71 5.52 18.28
C ASP A 502 -0.70 6.34 17.46
N ILE A 503 0.51 5.80 17.19
CA ILE A 503 1.59 6.53 16.52
C ILE A 503 2.09 5.86 15.23
N LEU A 504 1.78 4.58 15.00
CA LEU A 504 2.13 3.87 13.77
C LEU A 504 1.20 4.30 12.63
N VAL A 505 1.78 4.72 11.51
CA VAL A 505 1.05 5.15 10.31
C VAL A 505 1.58 4.36 9.12
N ASP A 506 0.68 3.76 8.33
CA ASP A 506 1.04 3.08 7.10
C ASP A 506 1.24 4.10 5.96
N LEU A 507 2.50 4.26 5.53
CA LEU A 507 2.86 5.18 4.45
C LEU A 507 2.45 4.68 3.07
N SER A 508 2.16 3.39 2.89
CA SER A 508 1.68 2.84 1.61
C SER A 508 0.28 3.35 1.24
N LEU A 509 -0.48 3.83 2.22
CA LEU A 509 -1.76 4.51 2.03
C LEU A 509 -1.65 5.85 1.26
N TYR A 510 -0.43 6.38 1.08
CA TYR A 510 -0.20 7.66 0.37
C TYR A 510 0.11 7.52 -1.13
N ILE A 511 0.34 6.31 -1.66
CA ILE A 511 0.50 6.09 -3.11
C ILE A 511 -0.44 4.96 -3.57
N PRO A 512 -1.69 5.26 -3.94
CA PRO A 512 -2.64 4.24 -4.35
C PRO A 512 -2.26 3.62 -5.71
N PRO A 513 -2.36 2.29 -5.88
CA PRO A 513 -2.08 1.58 -7.13
C PRO A 513 -3.15 1.84 -8.21
N ASN A 514 -2.87 1.42 -9.46
CA ASN A 514 -3.80 1.55 -10.58
C ASN A 514 -4.90 0.49 -10.49
N TYR A 515 -6.15 0.92 -10.36
CA TYR A 515 -7.31 0.03 -10.27
C TYR A 515 -8.13 0.04 -11.57
N SER A 516 -8.48 -1.14 -12.07
CA SER A 516 -9.44 -1.31 -13.18
C SER A 516 -10.89 -1.39 -12.70
N ARG A 517 -11.10 -1.82 -11.45
CA ARG A 517 -12.41 -1.93 -10.78
C ARG A 517 -12.40 -1.15 -9.48
N VAL A 518 -13.44 -0.35 -9.25
CA VAL A 518 -13.64 0.43 -8.02
C VAL A 518 -14.96 0.01 -7.37
N GLN A 519 -14.92 -0.36 -6.10
CA GLN A 519 -16.10 -0.74 -5.31
C GLN A 519 -16.28 0.20 -4.12
N ILE A 520 -17.53 0.59 -3.89
CA ILE A 520 -17.93 1.48 -2.81
C ILE A 520 -19.12 0.83 -2.09
N SER A 521 -18.84 0.15 -0.98
CA SER A 521 -19.82 -0.61 -0.20
C SER A 521 -19.70 -0.39 1.31
N SER A 522 -18.72 0.39 1.76
CA SER A 522 -18.48 0.67 3.16
C SER A 522 -17.94 2.09 3.38
N LYS A 523 -18.03 2.58 4.62
CA LYS A 523 -17.47 3.88 4.99
C LYS A 523 -15.96 3.97 4.75
N GLU A 524 -15.25 2.85 4.86
CA GLU A 524 -13.81 2.80 4.63
C GLU A 524 -13.48 2.93 3.14
N ASP A 525 -14.30 2.32 2.27
CA ASP A 525 -14.17 2.43 0.82
C ASP A 525 -14.26 3.89 0.38
N THR A 526 -15.19 4.67 0.96
CA THR A 526 -15.31 6.11 0.65
C THR A 526 -14.06 6.90 1.06
N LYS A 527 -13.43 6.55 2.18
CA LYS A 527 -12.17 7.20 2.61
C LYS A 527 -11.03 6.87 1.65
N ARG A 528 -10.91 5.60 1.25
CA ARG A 528 -9.91 5.13 0.28
C ARG A 528 -10.15 5.77 -1.10
N LEU A 529 -11.41 5.88 -1.51
CA LEU A 529 -11.80 6.56 -2.74
C LEU A 529 -11.37 8.03 -2.75
N TYR A 530 -11.49 8.75 -1.64
CA TYR A 530 -11.05 10.14 -1.58
C TYR A 530 -9.56 10.31 -1.90
N SER A 531 -8.70 9.50 -1.28
CA SER A 531 -7.27 9.47 -1.59
C SER A 531 -7.00 9.08 -3.05
N LEU A 532 -7.77 8.13 -3.57
CA LEU A 532 -7.69 7.70 -4.97
C LEU A 532 -8.06 8.85 -5.94
N LEU A 533 -9.12 9.61 -5.66
CA LEU A 533 -9.54 10.76 -6.47
C LEU A 533 -8.50 11.89 -6.46
N GLN A 534 -7.80 12.10 -5.35
CA GLN A 534 -6.66 13.03 -5.30
C GLN A 534 -5.56 12.59 -6.27
N SER A 535 -5.21 11.30 -6.26
CA SER A 535 -4.21 10.74 -7.18
C SER A 535 -4.64 10.83 -8.65
N TYR A 536 -5.93 10.69 -8.95
CA TYR A 536 -6.46 10.80 -10.32
C TYR A 536 -6.35 12.22 -10.89
N ILE A 537 -6.36 13.22 -10.02
CA ILE A 537 -6.16 14.62 -10.45
C ILE A 537 -4.68 14.92 -10.68
N GLU A 538 -3.79 14.26 -9.95
CA GLU A 538 -2.35 14.34 -10.17
C GLU A 538 -1.93 13.62 -11.45
N ASP A 539 -2.50 12.45 -11.68
CA ASP A 539 -2.24 11.60 -12.83
C ASP A 539 -3.56 11.09 -13.46
N PRO A 540 -4.12 11.86 -14.41
CA PRO A 540 -5.36 11.49 -15.10
C PRO A 540 -5.28 10.16 -15.85
N SER A 541 -4.08 9.63 -16.14
CA SER A 541 -3.94 8.32 -16.81
C SER A 541 -4.46 7.18 -15.94
N ARG A 542 -4.41 7.32 -14.62
CA ARG A 542 -4.91 6.34 -13.65
C ARG A 542 -6.44 6.24 -13.66
N ALA A 543 -7.12 7.39 -13.73
CA ALA A 543 -8.57 7.43 -13.86
C ALA A 543 -9.07 6.74 -15.15
N LYS A 544 -8.27 6.75 -16.21
CA LYS A 544 -8.59 6.07 -17.48
C LYS A 544 -8.49 4.54 -17.38
N ALA A 545 -7.81 3.99 -16.38
CA ALA A 545 -7.73 2.55 -16.19
C ALA A 545 -9.04 1.95 -15.65
N VAL A 546 -9.88 2.77 -14.99
CA VAL A 546 -11.15 2.33 -14.40
C VAL A 546 -12.18 2.04 -15.49
N THR A 547 -12.59 0.78 -15.57
CA THR A 547 -13.61 0.28 -16.50
C THR A 547 -14.85 -0.25 -15.80
N GLU A 548 -14.74 -0.61 -14.52
CA GLU A 548 -15.84 -1.20 -13.74
C GLU A 548 -16.05 -0.45 -12.42
N VAL A 549 -17.31 -0.15 -12.11
CA VAL A 549 -17.68 0.54 -10.87
C VAL A 549 -18.84 -0.19 -10.18
N VAL A 550 -18.72 -0.40 -8.87
CA VAL A 550 -19.78 -0.95 -8.00
C VAL A 550 -20.14 0.09 -6.96
N ILE A 551 -21.43 0.45 -6.88
CA ILE A 551 -21.95 1.40 -5.90
C ILE A 551 -23.06 0.73 -5.11
N ASP A 552 -22.80 0.57 -3.82
CA ASP A 552 -23.80 0.16 -2.83
C ASP A 552 -23.94 1.23 -1.77
N THR A 553 -25.04 1.99 -1.85
CA THR A 553 -25.36 3.05 -0.90
C THR A 553 -26.25 2.66 0.26
N THR A 554 -26.61 1.38 0.37
CA THR A 554 -27.46 0.86 1.46
C THR A 554 -26.89 1.07 2.87
N PRO A 555 -25.57 1.06 3.12
CA PRO A 555 -25.03 1.28 4.47
C PRO A 555 -25.29 2.69 5.04
N TRP A 556 -25.65 3.66 4.21
CA TRP A 556 -25.79 5.07 4.58
C TRP A 556 -27.24 5.55 4.76
N ILE A 557 -28.24 4.69 4.54
CA ILE A 557 -29.68 5.05 4.49
C ILE A 557 -30.20 5.72 5.77
N TYR A 558 -29.77 5.28 6.96
CA TYR A 558 -30.28 5.83 8.23
C TYR A 558 -29.68 7.20 8.62
N ALA A 559 -28.82 7.79 7.79
CA ALA A 559 -28.21 9.08 8.06
C ALA A 559 -28.98 10.29 7.50
N SER A 560 -30.05 10.09 6.71
CA SER A 560 -30.66 11.15 5.90
C SER A 560 -32.18 11.02 5.76
N THR A 561 -32.93 11.46 6.78
CA THR A 561 -34.38 11.77 6.65
C THR A 561 -34.66 13.27 6.48
N SER A 562 -33.65 14.08 6.17
CA SER A 562 -33.84 15.53 5.99
C SER A 562 -33.40 15.96 4.61
N LYS A 563 -34.29 16.70 3.92
CA LYS A 563 -33.91 17.66 2.88
C LYS A 563 -32.61 18.34 3.33
N LEU A 564 -31.61 18.40 2.45
CA LEU A 564 -30.40 19.21 2.65
C LEU A 564 -30.84 20.55 3.27
N PRO A 565 -30.42 20.89 4.50
CA PRO A 565 -30.91 22.12 5.11
C PRO A 565 -30.41 23.31 4.31
N ASP A 566 -31.26 24.33 4.14
CA ASP A 566 -30.82 25.66 3.73
C ASP A 566 -29.90 26.21 4.83
N HIS A 567 -28.60 25.96 4.70
CA HIS A 567 -27.58 26.54 5.56
C HIS A 567 -26.97 27.75 4.87
N ASP A 568 -27.66 28.88 5.05
CA ASP A 568 -27.00 30.17 5.15
C ASP A 568 -26.04 30.14 6.35
N GLU A 569 -24.89 30.80 6.21
CA GLU A 569 -23.79 30.97 7.19
C GLU A 569 -22.68 29.89 7.22
N LEU A 570 -21.87 29.88 6.16
CA LEU A 570 -20.42 29.75 6.30
C LEU A 570 -19.76 30.90 5.54
N PRO A 571 -18.74 31.57 6.09
CA PRO A 571 -18.24 32.82 5.54
C PRO A 571 -17.64 32.60 4.13
N THR A 572 -18.23 33.26 3.14
CA THR A 572 -17.70 33.42 1.80
C THR A 572 -16.62 34.49 1.81
N SER A 573 -15.34 34.09 1.71
CA SER A 573 -14.35 34.78 0.87
C SER A 573 -13.00 34.06 0.91
N MET A 574 -12.40 33.83 -0.26
CA MET A 574 -11.33 34.67 -0.78
C MET A 574 -10.96 34.23 -2.20
N GLY A 575 -10.64 35.22 -3.04
CA GLY A 575 -10.19 35.02 -4.41
C GLY A 575 -8.81 34.36 -4.47
N TYR A 576 -8.56 33.64 -5.56
CA TYR A 576 -7.27 33.01 -5.83
C TYR A 576 -6.96 33.00 -7.33
N GLU A 577 -5.79 33.50 -7.67
CA GLU A 577 -4.98 33.06 -8.81
C GLU A 577 -3.58 32.64 -8.30
N GLU A 578 -3.13 31.44 -8.73
CA GLU A 578 -1.75 30.91 -8.96
C GLU A 578 -0.75 30.78 -7.76
N PHE A 579 0.02 29.71 -7.48
CA PHE A 579 0.45 28.42 -8.08
C PHE A 579 0.72 27.38 -6.94
N GLY A 580 0.60 26.07 -7.20
CA GLY A 580 1.14 25.00 -6.33
C GLY A 580 0.18 24.33 -5.33
N ASP A 581 -1.13 24.44 -5.56
CA ASP A 581 -2.17 23.99 -4.64
C ASP A 581 -2.08 22.49 -4.24
N PRO A 582 -2.22 22.15 -2.94
CA PRO A 582 -2.37 20.78 -2.46
C PRO A 582 -3.47 19.97 -3.19
N PRO A 583 -3.38 18.62 -3.23
CA PRO A 583 -4.32 17.76 -3.95
C PRO A 583 -5.78 18.03 -3.61
N GLU A 584 -6.08 18.37 -2.36
CA GLU A 584 -7.43 18.71 -1.86
C GLU A 584 -7.99 19.95 -2.55
N ILE A 585 -7.16 20.98 -2.74
CA ILE A 585 -7.57 22.23 -3.38
C ILE A 585 -7.76 22.02 -4.89
N ARG A 586 -6.93 21.18 -5.52
CA ARG A 586 -7.10 20.81 -6.94
C ARG A 586 -8.39 20.01 -7.16
N LEU A 587 -8.72 19.07 -6.27
CA LEU A 587 -9.97 18.30 -6.30
C LEU A 587 -11.20 19.21 -6.15
N ARG A 588 -11.14 20.19 -5.27
CA ARG A 588 -12.17 21.22 -5.11
C ARG A 588 -12.34 22.11 -6.35
N ARG A 589 -11.22 22.59 -6.93
CA ARG A 589 -11.24 23.35 -8.18
C ARG A 589 -11.78 22.52 -9.34
N TYR A 590 -11.49 21.22 -9.38
CA TYR A 590 -12.09 20.30 -10.33
C TYR A 590 -13.60 20.24 -10.13
N ALA A 591 -14.07 19.99 -8.89
CA ALA A 591 -15.50 19.96 -8.56
C ALA A 591 -16.26 21.22 -9.00
N ARG A 592 -15.70 22.41 -8.78
CA ARG A 592 -16.29 23.70 -9.22
C ARG A 592 -16.36 23.89 -10.73
N ARG A 593 -15.51 23.19 -11.49
CA ARG A 593 -15.53 23.22 -12.96
C ARG A 593 -16.49 22.20 -13.56
N LEU A 594 -17.06 21.31 -12.75
CA LEU A 594 -18.07 20.37 -13.22
C LEU A 594 -19.38 21.08 -13.49
N ASP A 595 -20.02 20.68 -14.58
CA ASP A 595 -21.30 21.23 -15.04
C ASP A 595 -22.47 20.65 -14.22
N LEU A 596 -22.35 20.70 -12.89
CA LEU A 596 -23.30 20.15 -11.92
C LEU A 596 -24.51 21.09 -11.70
N GLY A 597 -24.40 22.34 -12.13
CA GLY A 597 -25.23 23.47 -11.70
C GLY A 597 -24.71 24.09 -10.41
N ASP A 598 -24.83 25.43 -10.28
CA ASP A 598 -24.16 26.22 -9.22
C ASP A 598 -24.39 25.67 -7.81
N LYS A 599 -25.63 25.28 -7.48
CA LYS A 599 -25.97 24.75 -6.14
C LYS A 599 -25.26 23.44 -5.80
N THR A 600 -25.21 22.50 -6.74
CA THR A 600 -24.61 21.16 -6.51
C THR A 600 -23.08 21.24 -6.52
N ALA A 601 -22.50 22.06 -7.40
CA ALA A 601 -21.06 22.32 -7.42
C ALA A 601 -20.57 22.97 -6.12
N ASP A 602 -21.30 23.97 -5.60
CA ASP A 602 -21.00 24.63 -4.33
C ASP A 602 -21.13 23.66 -3.14
N GLN A 603 -22.12 22.76 -3.17
CA GLN A 603 -22.30 21.75 -2.12
C GLN A 603 -21.16 20.73 -2.10
N VAL A 604 -20.78 20.17 -3.25
CA VAL A 604 -19.63 19.25 -3.36
C VAL A 604 -18.35 19.95 -2.86
N ASP A 605 -18.12 21.20 -3.25
CA ASP A 605 -16.97 21.97 -2.78
C ASP A 605 -16.96 22.19 -1.25
N LYS A 606 -18.11 22.52 -0.67
CA LYS A 606 -18.27 22.72 0.79
C LYS A 606 -18.03 21.42 1.57
N ILE A 607 -18.52 20.29 1.08
CA ILE A 607 -18.35 18.97 1.71
C ILE A 607 -16.87 18.56 1.70
N LEU A 608 -16.16 18.81 0.59
CA LEU A 608 -14.72 18.55 0.50
C LEU A 608 -13.89 19.48 1.41
N ASP A 609 -14.30 20.75 1.59
CA ASP A 609 -13.66 21.67 2.54
C ASP A 609 -13.85 21.24 4.00
N TRP A 610 -15.03 20.71 4.35
CA TRP A 610 -15.29 20.19 5.69
C TRP A 610 -14.33 19.06 6.05
N LYS A 611 -14.10 18.11 5.14
CA LYS A 611 -13.18 16.99 5.36
C LYS A 611 -11.74 17.43 5.63
N ARG A 612 -11.29 18.52 4.99
CA ARG A 612 -9.95 19.09 5.19
C ARG A 612 -9.70 19.59 6.64
N ARG A 613 -10.75 19.97 7.37
CA ARG A 613 -10.61 20.64 8.68
C ARG A 613 -10.63 19.69 9.90
N GLU A 614 -10.48 18.38 9.70
CA GLU A 614 -10.39 17.34 10.76
C GLU A 614 -11.45 17.43 11.89
N TYR A 615 -12.72 17.70 11.56
CA TYR A 615 -13.78 17.73 12.57
C TYR A 615 -14.39 16.34 12.81
N ASP A 616 -14.60 16.04 14.10
CA ASP A 616 -15.23 14.83 14.63
C ASP A 616 -16.55 14.48 13.92
N PHE A 617 -16.72 13.19 13.61
CA PHE A 617 -17.68 12.71 12.60
C PHE A 617 -19.11 12.63 13.14
N LYS A 618 -20.06 13.28 12.47
CA LYS A 618 -21.51 13.03 12.62
C LYS A 618 -22.03 12.25 11.40
N LEU A 619 -22.84 11.20 11.61
CA LEU A 619 -23.36 10.29 10.57
C LEU A 619 -23.91 11.01 9.30
N GLN A 620 -24.62 12.13 9.47
CA GLN A 620 -25.23 12.88 8.37
C GLN A 620 -24.20 13.47 7.38
N LYS A 621 -22.98 13.78 7.84
CA LYS A 621 -21.92 14.32 6.96
C LYS A 621 -21.18 13.23 6.18
N GLU A 622 -21.29 11.97 6.59
CA GLU A 622 -20.64 10.84 5.92
C GLU A 622 -21.38 10.43 4.64
N SER A 623 -22.72 10.48 4.64
CA SER A 623 -23.52 10.24 3.45
C SER A 623 -23.27 11.32 2.39
N GLU A 624 -23.25 12.59 2.80
CA GLU A 624 -22.92 13.73 1.95
C GLU A 624 -21.53 13.61 1.30
N PHE A 625 -20.52 13.18 2.08
CA PHE A 625 -19.17 12.92 1.57
C PHE A 625 -19.12 11.76 0.57
N SER A 626 -19.88 10.69 0.80
CA SER A 626 -19.98 9.55 -0.11
C SER A 626 -20.62 9.96 -1.44
N ILE A 627 -21.67 10.77 -1.40
CA ILE A 627 -22.31 11.34 -2.60
C ILE A 627 -21.31 12.17 -3.42
N ALA A 628 -20.58 13.08 -2.77
CA ALA A 628 -19.61 13.94 -3.44
C ALA A 628 -18.50 13.16 -4.14
N THR A 629 -17.96 12.14 -3.46
CA THR A 629 -16.87 11.30 -4.01
C THR A 629 -17.32 10.41 -5.16
N ILE A 630 -18.55 9.86 -5.13
CA ILE A 630 -19.13 9.09 -6.24
C ILE A 630 -19.31 9.97 -7.49
N ILE A 631 -19.83 11.19 -7.34
CA ILE A 631 -20.00 12.13 -8.47
C ILE A 631 -18.64 12.44 -9.11
N LEU A 632 -17.60 12.65 -8.29
CA LEU A 632 -16.24 12.89 -8.76
C LEU A 632 -15.65 11.67 -9.48
N LEU A 633 -15.89 10.46 -8.97
CA LEU A 633 -15.46 9.22 -9.61
C LEU A 633 -16.04 9.09 -11.02
N PHE A 634 -17.36 9.24 -11.17
CA PHE A 634 -18.02 9.21 -12.47
C PHE A 634 -17.54 10.30 -13.42
N SER A 635 -17.19 11.47 -12.88
CA SER A 635 -16.68 12.57 -13.68
C SER A 635 -15.26 12.34 -14.19
N LEU A 636 -14.36 11.81 -13.34
CA LEU A 636 -12.95 11.63 -13.65
C LEU A 636 -12.70 10.39 -14.52
N CYS A 637 -13.52 9.35 -14.39
CA CYS A 637 -13.31 8.05 -15.06
C CYS A 637 -14.10 7.97 -16.37
N GLU A 638 -13.46 8.34 -17.48
CA GLU A 638 -14.10 8.38 -18.81
C GLU A 638 -14.37 7.01 -19.46
N ASN A 639 -13.76 5.93 -18.93
CA ASN A 639 -13.75 4.59 -19.54
C ASN A 639 -14.66 3.57 -18.84
N ILE A 640 -15.54 4.02 -17.92
CA ILE A 640 -16.50 3.13 -17.26
C ILE A 640 -17.40 2.47 -18.32
N SER A 641 -17.27 1.16 -18.45
CA SER A 641 -18.04 0.32 -19.38
C SER A 641 -19.05 -0.58 -18.66
N THR A 642 -18.85 -0.86 -17.38
CA THR A 642 -19.73 -1.71 -16.57
C THR A 642 -20.04 -1.03 -15.24
N LEU A 643 -21.32 -0.97 -14.87
CA LEU A 643 -21.80 -0.34 -13.64
C LEU A 643 -22.73 -1.28 -12.87
N TYR A 644 -22.45 -1.47 -11.58
CA TYR A 644 -23.32 -2.20 -10.65
C TYR A 644 -23.92 -1.21 -9.65
N LEU A 645 -25.25 -1.21 -9.52
CA LEU A 645 -25.98 -0.27 -8.66
C LEU A 645 -26.89 -1.03 -7.69
N ALA A 646 -26.74 -0.75 -6.40
CA ALA A 646 -27.69 -1.18 -5.39
C ALA A 646 -28.98 -0.35 -5.43
N GLU A 647 -30.04 -0.88 -4.83
CA GLU A 647 -31.42 -0.40 -4.89
C GLU A 647 -31.69 0.98 -4.26
N ASN A 648 -30.78 1.47 -3.41
CA ASN A 648 -30.99 2.68 -2.61
C ASN A 648 -29.99 3.79 -2.95
N LEU A 649 -29.96 4.18 -4.24
CA LEU A 649 -29.08 5.24 -4.74
C LEU A 649 -29.54 6.63 -4.26
N GLN A 650 -28.60 7.45 -3.79
CA GLN A 650 -28.92 8.77 -3.24
C GLN A 650 -29.31 9.78 -4.34
N GLN A 651 -30.30 10.64 -4.08
CA GLN A 651 -30.89 11.56 -5.06
C GLN A 651 -29.88 12.42 -5.84
N PRO A 652 -28.85 13.03 -5.24
CA PRO A 652 -27.92 13.86 -6.02
C PRO A 652 -27.08 13.06 -7.03
N ILE A 653 -26.83 11.78 -6.77
CA ILE A 653 -26.16 10.87 -7.72
C ILE A 653 -27.12 10.58 -8.88
N MET A 654 -28.39 10.31 -8.58
CA MET A 654 -29.43 10.10 -9.59
C MET A 654 -29.60 11.32 -10.50
N ASP A 655 -29.69 12.53 -9.92
CA ASP A 655 -29.80 13.78 -10.69
C ASP A 655 -28.60 13.99 -11.61
N TYR A 656 -27.39 13.65 -11.16
CA TYR A 656 -26.16 13.73 -11.96
C TYR A 656 -26.18 12.76 -13.14
N MET A 657 -26.53 11.49 -12.90
CA MET A 657 -26.66 10.48 -13.95
C MET A 657 -27.76 10.86 -14.96
N LEU A 658 -28.89 11.37 -14.47
CA LEU A 658 -29.99 11.83 -15.30
C LEU A 658 -29.55 12.96 -16.24
N LYS A 659 -28.86 13.99 -15.75
CA LYS A 659 -28.32 15.07 -16.59
C LYS A 659 -27.36 14.53 -17.65
N ALA A 660 -26.52 13.56 -17.29
CA ALA A 660 -25.61 12.90 -18.22
C ALA A 660 -26.36 12.15 -19.34
N ASN A 661 -27.41 11.40 -18.98
CA ASN A 661 -28.24 10.63 -19.92
C ASN A 661 -28.98 11.52 -20.92
N TYR A 662 -29.47 12.68 -20.49
CA TYR A 662 -30.17 13.64 -21.36
C TYR A 662 -29.23 14.65 -22.05
N ALA A 663 -27.91 14.43 -21.98
CA ALA A 663 -26.89 15.31 -22.57
C ALA A 663 -27.04 16.78 -22.16
N GLN A 664 -27.46 17.02 -20.90
CA GLN A 664 -27.66 18.35 -20.33
C GLN A 664 -26.37 18.92 -19.71
N MET A 665 -25.23 18.29 -19.99
CA MET A 665 -23.91 18.65 -19.48
C MET A 665 -22.95 18.85 -20.65
N LYS A 666 -22.01 19.80 -20.52
CA LYS A 666 -20.98 20.06 -21.55
C LYS A 666 -20.11 18.84 -21.85
N SER A 667 -19.76 18.09 -20.80
CA SER A 667 -18.99 16.86 -20.88
C SER A 667 -19.72 15.77 -20.07
N PRO A 668 -20.74 15.12 -20.65
CA PRO A 668 -21.55 14.18 -19.90
C PRO A 668 -20.71 12.93 -19.57
N PRO A 669 -20.72 12.45 -18.32
CA PRO A 669 -20.05 11.21 -17.93
C PRO A 669 -20.78 9.98 -18.51
N LEU A 670 -20.19 8.78 -18.29
CA LEU A 670 -20.81 7.48 -18.58
C LEU A 670 -21.17 7.22 -20.06
N GLN A 671 -20.67 8.00 -21.01
CA GLN A 671 -21.01 7.82 -22.45
C GLN A 671 -20.50 6.51 -23.06
N LYS A 672 -19.55 5.83 -22.40
CA LYS A 672 -19.02 4.51 -22.78
C LYS A 672 -19.64 3.36 -21.99
N LEU A 673 -20.63 3.63 -21.15
CA LEU A 673 -21.29 2.63 -20.32
C LEU A 673 -22.09 1.65 -21.19
N LYS A 674 -21.73 0.37 -21.12
CA LYS A 674 -22.33 -0.71 -21.93
C LYS A 674 -23.26 -1.60 -21.12
N ASN A 675 -22.85 -1.94 -19.90
CA ASN A 675 -23.55 -2.92 -19.08
C ASN A 675 -23.94 -2.29 -17.75
N VAL A 676 -25.20 -2.41 -17.37
CA VAL A 676 -25.68 -2.01 -16.04
C VAL A 676 -26.36 -3.19 -15.37
N ARG A 677 -26.00 -3.47 -14.11
CA ARG A 677 -26.66 -4.49 -13.29
C ARG A 677 -27.18 -3.87 -12.00
N PHE A 678 -28.46 -4.07 -11.73
CA PHE A 678 -29.08 -3.76 -10.46
C PHE A 678 -29.03 -4.99 -9.55
N PHE A 679 -28.71 -4.80 -8.26
CA PHE A 679 -28.55 -5.90 -7.30
C PHE A 679 -28.91 -5.47 -5.88
N ALA A 680 -29.30 -6.43 -5.03
CA ALA A 680 -29.63 -6.16 -3.63
C ALA A 680 -28.35 -5.86 -2.83
N GLY A 681 -28.31 -4.70 -2.17
CA GLY A 681 -27.16 -4.21 -1.43
C GLY A 681 -26.84 -4.98 -0.14
N ALA A 682 -25.77 -4.59 0.53
CA ALA A 682 -25.21 -5.30 1.69
C ALA A 682 -26.12 -5.31 2.93
N ARG A 683 -27.20 -4.54 2.96
CA ARG A 683 -28.18 -4.52 4.06
C ARG A 683 -29.48 -5.24 3.75
N SER A 684 -29.65 -5.75 2.54
CA SER A 684 -30.86 -6.44 2.13
C SER A 684 -30.86 -7.83 2.75
N ASP A 685 -32.00 -8.22 3.32
CA ASP A 685 -32.18 -9.59 3.80
C ASP A 685 -32.28 -10.49 2.58
N GLU A 686 -31.37 -11.44 2.50
CA GLU A 686 -31.18 -12.30 1.35
C GLU A 686 -32.33 -13.29 1.09
N ARG A 687 -33.28 -13.40 2.02
CA ARG A 687 -34.49 -14.21 1.89
C ARG A 687 -35.62 -13.47 1.16
N PHE A 688 -35.54 -12.14 1.09
CA PHE A 688 -36.60 -11.28 0.55
C PHE A 688 -36.16 -10.55 -0.71
N TYR A 689 -37.10 -10.23 -1.59
CA TYR A 689 -36.83 -9.30 -2.69
C TYR A 689 -36.49 -7.92 -2.16
N SER A 690 -35.51 -7.26 -2.78
CA SER A 690 -35.23 -5.86 -2.49
C SER A 690 -36.07 -4.91 -3.35
N ALA A 691 -36.65 -3.89 -2.73
CA ALA A 691 -37.50 -2.92 -3.41
C ALA A 691 -36.68 -1.95 -4.26
N LEU A 692 -36.91 -1.91 -5.58
CA LEU A 692 -36.24 -1.01 -6.52
C LEU A 692 -37.24 -0.12 -7.27
N GLU A 693 -36.95 1.17 -7.38
CA GLU A 693 -37.66 2.08 -8.30
C GLU A 693 -37.23 1.84 -9.77
N ILE A 694 -37.56 0.66 -10.32
CA ILE A 694 -36.98 0.12 -11.56
C ILE A 694 -37.02 1.13 -12.72
N LEU A 695 -38.19 1.70 -13.02
CA LEU A 695 -38.33 2.65 -14.13
C LEU A 695 -37.56 3.95 -13.87
N GLY A 696 -37.51 4.40 -12.62
CA GLY A 696 -36.68 5.54 -12.20
C GLY A 696 -35.20 5.29 -12.49
N PHE A 697 -34.69 4.12 -12.16
CA PHE A 697 -33.30 3.74 -12.42
C PHE A 697 -33.00 3.57 -13.92
N ILE A 698 -33.93 2.99 -14.69
CA ILE A 698 -33.78 2.90 -16.16
C ILE A 698 -33.77 4.30 -16.80
N GLN A 699 -34.55 5.26 -16.29
CA GLN A 699 -34.52 6.65 -16.77
C GLN A 699 -33.13 7.29 -16.63
N LEU A 700 -32.30 6.84 -15.68
CA LEU A 700 -30.94 7.34 -15.48
C LEU A 700 -29.98 6.94 -16.60
N ILE A 701 -30.31 5.94 -17.42
CA ILE A 701 -29.33 5.31 -18.34
C ILE A 701 -29.84 5.04 -19.76
N HIS A 702 -31.16 4.94 -19.99
CA HIS A 702 -31.70 4.36 -21.22
C HIS A 702 -31.24 5.04 -22.53
N ARG A 703 -30.94 6.35 -22.52
CA ARG A 703 -30.52 7.12 -23.71
C ARG A 703 -29.01 7.06 -23.96
N LEU A 704 -28.23 6.50 -23.02
CA LEU A 704 -26.78 6.46 -23.15
C LEU A 704 -26.39 5.74 -24.46
N PRO A 705 -25.50 6.34 -25.27
CA PRO A 705 -25.29 5.91 -26.65
C PRO A 705 -24.65 4.53 -26.77
N ALA A 706 -23.87 4.12 -25.77
CA ALA A 706 -23.16 2.84 -25.74
C ALA A 706 -23.89 1.74 -24.95
N LEU A 707 -25.06 2.01 -24.37
CA LEU A 707 -25.76 1.05 -23.51
C LEU A 707 -26.19 -0.17 -24.33
N GLU A 708 -25.72 -1.35 -23.95
CA GLU A 708 -26.00 -2.62 -24.62
C GLU A 708 -26.87 -3.56 -23.77
N SER A 709 -26.67 -3.58 -22.44
CA SER A 709 -27.28 -4.57 -21.56
C SER A 709 -27.74 -3.97 -20.24
N VAL A 710 -28.93 -4.36 -19.80
CA VAL A 710 -29.43 -4.12 -18.44
C VAL A 710 -29.88 -5.43 -17.81
N ALA A 711 -29.41 -5.68 -16.59
CA ALA A 711 -29.75 -6.86 -15.80
C ALA A 711 -30.24 -6.47 -14.41
N MET A 712 -31.15 -7.25 -13.84
CA MET A 712 -31.58 -7.15 -12.45
C MET A 712 -31.80 -8.54 -11.86
N ASP A 713 -31.60 -8.62 -10.54
CA ASP A 713 -31.61 -9.88 -9.80
C ASP A 713 -32.10 -9.64 -8.36
N ALA A 714 -32.98 -10.51 -7.85
CA ALA A 714 -33.52 -10.44 -6.49
C ALA A 714 -34.24 -9.11 -6.14
N MET A 715 -35.02 -8.58 -7.09
CA MET A 715 -35.69 -7.27 -6.97
C MET A 715 -37.21 -7.38 -7.02
N SER A 716 -37.91 -6.51 -6.30
CA SER A 716 -39.36 -6.31 -6.43
C SER A 716 -39.74 -4.91 -6.94
N ASP A 717 -40.83 -4.80 -7.70
CA ASP A 717 -41.37 -3.52 -8.18
C ASP A 717 -42.21 -2.80 -7.11
N TYR A 718 -41.63 -1.78 -6.45
CA TYR A 718 -42.31 -1.03 -5.39
C TYR A 718 -43.00 0.25 -5.90
N GLN A 719 -43.68 0.20 -7.06
CA GLN A 719 -44.22 1.40 -7.74
C GLN A 719 -45.57 1.19 -8.45
N ALA A 720 -46.56 0.54 -7.83
CA ALA A 720 -47.86 0.22 -8.45
C ALA A 720 -48.53 1.37 -9.26
N ASP A 721 -48.29 2.64 -8.90
CA ASP A 721 -48.94 3.80 -9.53
C ASP A 721 -48.10 4.50 -10.64
N ARG A 722 -46.90 4.00 -11.00
CA ARG A 722 -45.94 4.71 -11.90
C ARG A 722 -45.48 3.88 -13.10
N THR A 723 -46.39 3.50 -14.01
CA THR A 723 -46.09 2.66 -15.19
C THR A 723 -45.96 3.42 -16.52
N PHE A 724 -45.70 4.73 -16.47
CA PHE A 724 -45.51 5.53 -17.67
C PHE A 724 -44.04 5.62 -18.10
N PHE A 725 -43.72 5.21 -19.33
CA PHE A 725 -42.42 5.42 -19.97
C PHE A 725 -42.58 5.51 -21.49
N VAL A 726 -41.90 6.45 -22.16
CA VAL A 726 -42.00 6.56 -23.63
C VAL A 726 -41.34 5.35 -24.33
N PRO A 727 -42.08 4.54 -25.12
CA PRO A 727 -41.53 3.34 -25.77
C PRO A 727 -40.47 3.68 -26.84
N GLY A 728 -39.59 2.73 -27.13
CA GLY A 728 -38.63 2.83 -28.23
C GLY A 728 -37.59 3.94 -28.05
N THR A 729 -37.21 4.26 -26.82
CA THR A 729 -36.27 5.33 -26.47
C THR A 729 -34.89 4.80 -26.06
N GLY A 730 -34.85 3.58 -25.53
CA GLY A 730 -33.65 2.94 -24.99
C GLY A 730 -32.73 2.34 -26.05
N ASN A 731 -31.41 2.44 -25.85
CA ASN A 731 -30.43 1.82 -26.76
C ASN A 731 -30.05 0.38 -26.37
N MET A 732 -30.48 -0.11 -25.20
CA MET A 732 -30.16 -1.47 -24.75
C MET A 732 -30.72 -2.53 -25.73
N LYS A 733 -29.96 -3.61 -25.88
CA LYS A 733 -30.28 -4.74 -26.76
C LYS A 733 -30.57 -6.01 -25.97
N ARG A 734 -30.09 -6.08 -24.73
CA ARG A 734 -30.28 -7.21 -23.83
C ARG A 734 -30.95 -6.73 -22.54
N LEU A 735 -32.01 -7.41 -22.16
CA LEU A 735 -32.73 -7.18 -20.91
C LEU A 735 -32.86 -8.51 -20.16
N GLU A 736 -32.30 -8.57 -18.96
CA GLU A 736 -32.33 -9.74 -18.09
C GLU A 736 -32.99 -9.38 -16.75
N ILE A 737 -34.05 -10.10 -16.41
CA ILE A 737 -34.81 -9.96 -15.17
C ILE A 737 -34.81 -11.36 -14.54
N ALA A 738 -33.92 -11.61 -13.60
CA ALA A 738 -33.71 -12.95 -13.04
C ALA A 738 -34.14 -12.99 -11.57
N HIS A 739 -34.94 -13.97 -11.17
CA HIS A 739 -35.38 -14.12 -9.77
C HIS A 739 -35.93 -12.80 -9.20
N CYS A 740 -36.84 -12.15 -9.94
CA CYS A 740 -37.45 -10.90 -9.52
C CYS A 740 -38.96 -11.08 -9.33
N ASP A 741 -39.55 -10.17 -8.55
CA ASP A 741 -40.98 -10.02 -8.36
C ASP A 741 -41.42 -8.75 -9.09
N VAL A 742 -41.79 -8.88 -10.36
CA VAL A 742 -42.16 -7.73 -11.21
C VAL A 742 -43.55 -7.94 -11.78
N SER A 743 -44.44 -6.99 -11.51
CA SER A 743 -45.81 -7.03 -12.03
C SER A 743 -45.89 -7.02 -13.58
N PRO A 744 -46.90 -7.67 -14.19
CA PRO A 744 -47.01 -7.78 -15.65
C PRO A 744 -47.06 -6.44 -16.41
N SER A 745 -47.61 -5.42 -15.78
CA SER A 745 -47.69 -4.06 -16.33
C SER A 745 -46.31 -3.39 -16.40
N PHE A 746 -45.48 -3.55 -15.37
CA PHE A 746 -44.09 -3.08 -15.38
C PHE A 746 -43.24 -3.82 -16.42
N LEU A 747 -43.37 -5.14 -16.50
CA LEU A 747 -42.68 -5.94 -17.52
C LEU A 747 -43.02 -5.47 -18.95
N THR A 748 -44.29 -5.18 -19.22
CA THR A 748 -44.74 -4.64 -20.50
C THR A 748 -44.02 -3.34 -20.84
N VAL A 749 -43.95 -2.42 -19.88
CA VAL A 749 -43.28 -1.13 -20.05
C VAL A 749 -41.78 -1.35 -20.30
N MET A 750 -41.10 -2.14 -19.48
CA MET A 750 -39.67 -2.40 -19.60
C MET A 750 -39.28 -3.00 -20.95
N ILE A 751 -40.05 -3.99 -21.43
CA ILE A 751 -39.84 -4.60 -22.75
C ILE A 751 -40.07 -3.57 -23.87
N SER A 752 -40.93 -2.58 -23.67
CA SER A 752 -41.19 -1.53 -24.67
C SER A 752 -40.13 -0.43 -24.75
N ILE A 753 -39.26 -0.28 -23.74
CA ILE A 753 -38.24 0.79 -23.68
C ILE A 753 -37.20 0.69 -24.81
N PRO A 754 -36.57 -0.46 -25.08
CA PRO A 754 -35.59 -0.63 -26.15
C PRO A 754 -36.11 -0.21 -27.53
N LYS A 755 -35.24 0.33 -28.38
CA LYS A 755 -35.52 0.57 -29.80
C LYS A 755 -35.61 -0.73 -30.61
N ALA A 756 -34.80 -1.71 -30.23
CA ALA A 756 -34.70 -3.03 -30.85
C ALA A 756 -34.10 -4.01 -29.83
N LEU A 757 -34.95 -4.77 -29.15
CA LEU A 757 -34.51 -5.79 -28.21
C LEU A 757 -34.06 -7.04 -28.97
N GLU A 758 -32.84 -7.50 -28.72
CA GLU A 758 -32.23 -8.69 -29.34
C GLU A 758 -32.28 -9.90 -28.40
N GLU A 759 -32.15 -9.70 -27.08
CA GLU A 759 -32.21 -10.77 -26.09
C GLU A 759 -33.07 -10.36 -24.90
N PHE A 760 -34.03 -11.22 -24.54
CA PHE A 760 -34.87 -11.05 -23.36
C PHE A 760 -34.83 -12.31 -22.50
N LYS A 761 -34.52 -12.12 -21.22
CA LYS A 761 -34.56 -13.18 -20.21
C LYS A 761 -35.41 -12.76 -19.03
N LEU A 762 -36.32 -13.65 -18.63
CA LEU A 762 -37.25 -13.43 -17.53
C LEU A 762 -37.32 -14.69 -16.68
N SER A 763 -37.06 -14.54 -15.39
CA SER A 763 -37.37 -15.52 -14.36
C SER A 763 -38.01 -14.80 -13.17
N ILE A 764 -39.17 -15.29 -12.73
CA ILE A 764 -39.97 -14.70 -11.66
C ILE A 764 -40.15 -15.73 -10.54
N GLY A 765 -39.77 -15.38 -9.32
CA GLY A 765 -39.81 -16.29 -8.17
C GLY A 765 -38.44 -16.52 -7.53
N GLY A 766 -38.42 -17.35 -6.48
CA GLY A 766 -37.20 -17.79 -5.80
C GLY A 766 -36.86 -17.06 -4.48
N LEU A 767 -37.55 -15.97 -4.13
CA LEU A 767 -37.45 -15.28 -2.83
C LEU A 767 -38.83 -14.94 -2.27
N MET A 768 -38.90 -14.54 -1.00
CA MET A 768 -40.16 -14.13 -0.35
C MET A 768 -40.50 -12.66 -0.66
N SER A 769 -41.77 -12.37 -0.97
CA SER A 769 -42.28 -10.99 -0.92
C SER A 769 -42.44 -10.53 0.54
N ILE A 770 -42.13 -9.26 0.81
CA ILE A 770 -42.25 -8.63 2.14
C ILE A 770 -43.72 -8.56 2.61
N ASP A 771 -44.68 -8.45 1.68
CA ASP A 771 -46.11 -8.36 1.98
C ASP A 771 -46.83 -9.72 1.95
N GLY A 772 -46.12 -10.80 1.61
CA GLY A 772 -46.66 -12.14 1.49
C GLY A 772 -47.57 -12.34 0.27
N ALA A 773 -47.54 -11.45 -0.72
CA ALA A 773 -48.22 -11.64 -1.98
C ALA A 773 -47.57 -12.77 -2.82
N ASP A 774 -48.41 -13.53 -3.52
CA ASP A 774 -47.97 -14.47 -4.56
C ASP A 774 -47.71 -13.70 -5.85
N THR A 775 -46.53 -13.86 -6.44
CA THR A 775 -46.21 -13.27 -7.74
C THR A 775 -46.90 -14.06 -8.85
N SER A 776 -47.91 -13.50 -9.50
CA SER A 776 -48.46 -14.05 -10.74
C SER A 776 -47.90 -13.30 -11.94
N SER A 777 -47.48 -14.06 -12.96
CA SER A 777 -47.10 -13.51 -14.25
C SER A 777 -48.15 -13.90 -15.28
N GLU A 778 -48.52 -12.96 -16.13
CA GLU A 778 -49.54 -13.14 -17.15
C GLU A 778 -48.85 -13.16 -18.53
N PRO A 779 -48.63 -14.34 -19.14
CA PRO A 779 -47.82 -14.51 -20.35
C PRO A 779 -48.27 -13.65 -21.53
N PHE A 780 -49.56 -13.31 -21.58
CA PHE A 780 -50.14 -12.45 -22.59
C PHE A 780 -49.50 -11.05 -22.64
N TYR A 781 -49.29 -10.41 -21.47
CA TYR A 781 -48.75 -9.05 -21.42
C TYR A 781 -47.30 -9.01 -21.93
N ILE A 782 -46.53 -10.05 -21.60
CA ILE A 782 -45.17 -10.25 -22.10
C ILE A 782 -45.19 -10.41 -23.62
N ALA A 783 -46.05 -11.28 -24.17
CA ALA A 783 -46.16 -11.49 -25.61
C ALA A 783 -46.59 -10.22 -26.36
N ARG A 784 -47.52 -9.46 -25.79
CA ARG A 784 -47.95 -8.17 -26.34
C ARG A 784 -46.77 -7.19 -26.41
N ALA A 785 -45.92 -7.11 -25.39
CA ALA A 785 -44.77 -6.24 -25.42
C ALA A 785 -43.68 -6.71 -26.41
N LEU A 786 -43.40 -8.02 -26.44
CA LEU A 786 -42.46 -8.64 -27.38
C LEU A 786 -42.86 -8.44 -28.85
N SER A 787 -44.14 -8.19 -29.12
CA SER A 787 -44.64 -7.88 -30.46
C SER A 787 -43.98 -6.67 -31.12
N ALA A 788 -43.49 -5.71 -30.31
CA ALA A 788 -42.76 -4.55 -30.80
C ALA A 788 -41.36 -4.91 -31.35
N HIS A 789 -40.84 -6.10 -30.97
CA HIS A 789 -39.47 -6.57 -31.26
C HIS A 789 -39.43 -7.78 -32.18
N ARG A 790 -40.53 -8.10 -32.88
CA ARG A 790 -40.62 -9.27 -33.80
C ARG A 790 -39.45 -9.37 -34.77
N HIS A 791 -38.96 -8.23 -35.27
CA HIS A 791 -37.90 -8.15 -36.27
C HIS A 791 -36.50 -7.95 -35.69
N SER A 792 -36.32 -7.97 -34.37
CA SER A 792 -35.02 -7.82 -33.72
C SER A 792 -34.69 -8.94 -32.74
N LEU A 793 -35.70 -9.58 -32.12
CA LEU A 793 -35.50 -10.57 -31.07
C LEU A 793 -34.84 -11.85 -31.61
N ARG A 794 -33.76 -12.27 -30.96
CA ARG A 794 -32.94 -13.43 -31.32
C ARG A 794 -32.90 -14.50 -30.24
N VAL A 795 -32.93 -14.09 -28.97
CA VAL A 795 -32.92 -14.95 -27.79
C VAL A 795 -34.11 -14.60 -26.90
N LEU A 796 -34.90 -15.60 -26.54
CA LEU A 796 -36.00 -15.48 -25.60
C LEU A 796 -35.89 -16.59 -24.54
N ASP A 797 -35.79 -16.20 -23.28
CA ASP A 797 -35.75 -17.09 -22.13
C ASP A 797 -36.84 -16.67 -21.13
N ILE A 798 -37.87 -17.49 -20.92
CA ILE A 798 -38.99 -17.18 -20.04
C ILE A 798 -39.25 -18.38 -19.11
N ASP A 799 -38.84 -18.24 -17.85
CA ASP A 799 -39.11 -19.18 -16.78
C ASP A 799 -40.02 -18.54 -15.73
N VAL A 800 -41.33 -18.60 -15.99
CA VAL A 800 -42.36 -18.00 -15.14
C VAL A 800 -43.51 -18.98 -14.94
N ASP A 801 -44.19 -18.89 -13.80
CA ASP A 801 -45.49 -19.55 -13.66
C ASP A 801 -46.57 -18.77 -14.41
N ALA A 802 -47.45 -19.50 -15.07
CA ALA A 802 -48.71 -18.96 -15.56
C ALA A 802 -49.64 -18.81 -14.33
N GLY A 803 -50.75 -18.08 -14.42
CA GLY A 803 -51.16 -17.21 -13.31
C GLY A 803 -52.63 -16.83 -13.18
N SER A 804 -53.64 -17.62 -13.58
CA SER A 804 -55.04 -17.15 -13.48
C SER A 804 -55.53 -16.92 -12.03
N GLY A 805 -55.52 -15.65 -11.63
CA GLY A 805 -55.94 -15.23 -10.31
C GLY A 805 -56.60 -13.86 -10.35
N ALA A 806 -57.90 -13.87 -10.63
CA ALA A 806 -58.89 -12.85 -10.29
C ALA A 806 -58.70 -11.44 -10.88
N ASP A 807 -59.70 -11.02 -11.66
CA ASP A 807 -59.93 -9.65 -12.09
C ASP A 807 -58.69 -9.00 -12.67
N ALA A 808 -58.50 -9.14 -13.99
CA ALA A 808 -57.76 -8.13 -14.74
C ALA A 808 -58.33 -6.77 -14.33
N LEU A 809 -57.65 -6.11 -13.37
CA LEU A 809 -57.80 -4.69 -13.15
C LEU A 809 -57.83 -4.12 -14.55
N ASP A 810 -58.87 -3.33 -14.83
CA ASP A 810 -59.14 -2.63 -16.10
C ASP A 810 -58.03 -1.58 -16.36
N TRP A 811 -56.78 -2.04 -16.27
CA TRP A 811 -55.53 -1.32 -16.40
C TRP A 811 -55.13 -1.45 -17.86
N ASP A 812 -55.93 -0.75 -18.64
CA ASP A 812 -55.75 -0.58 -20.06
C ASP A 812 -54.45 0.20 -20.29
N VAL A 813 -53.36 -0.53 -20.52
CA VAL A 813 -52.05 0.05 -20.87
C VAL A 813 -52.16 1.00 -22.06
N ASP A 814 -53.15 0.82 -22.96
CA ASP A 814 -53.36 1.72 -24.09
C ASP A 814 -53.93 3.09 -23.64
N LYS A 815 -54.73 3.17 -22.57
CA LYS A 815 -55.19 4.45 -21.98
C LYS A 815 -54.05 5.32 -21.44
N ASN A 816 -52.89 4.73 -21.10
CA ASN A 816 -51.72 5.48 -20.63
C ASN A 816 -50.91 6.13 -21.76
N TYR A 817 -51.14 5.74 -23.03
CA TYR A 817 -50.44 6.28 -24.20
C TYR A 817 -51.33 7.10 -25.14
N GLU A 818 -52.66 7.05 -25.00
CA GLU A 818 -53.57 7.89 -25.77
C GLU A 818 -53.61 9.32 -25.21
N GLU A 819 -53.31 10.30 -26.06
CA GLU A 819 -53.52 11.73 -25.78
C GLU A 819 -55.02 11.99 -25.62
N GLY A 820 -55.53 11.84 -24.40
CA GLY A 820 -56.58 12.74 -23.96
C GLY A 820 -55.98 14.15 -23.92
N GLU A 821 -56.64 15.13 -24.54
CA GLU A 821 -56.41 16.53 -24.15
C GLU A 821 -56.46 16.58 -22.62
N ASP A 822 -55.47 17.20 -21.98
CA ASP A 822 -55.49 17.49 -20.54
C ASP A 822 -56.74 18.33 -20.25
N ASP A 823 -57.86 17.66 -20.01
CA ASP A 823 -59.13 18.26 -19.64
C ASP A 823 -59.14 18.67 -18.15
N GLY A 824 -58.00 18.46 -17.46
CA GLY A 824 -57.78 18.77 -16.05
C GLY A 824 -58.50 17.85 -15.07
N LYS A 825 -59.11 16.74 -15.51
CA LYS A 825 -59.95 15.88 -14.66
C LYS A 825 -59.34 14.54 -14.25
N ASN A 826 -58.30 14.07 -14.92
CA ASN A 826 -57.63 12.81 -14.55
C ASN A 826 -56.32 13.05 -13.77
N TRP A 827 -56.40 13.00 -12.44
CA TRP A 827 -55.29 13.31 -11.54
C TRP A 827 -54.16 12.27 -11.62
N GLU A 828 -54.45 11.00 -11.94
CA GLU A 828 -53.47 9.91 -12.04
C GLU A 828 -52.51 10.12 -13.21
N ILE A 829 -53.04 10.46 -14.40
CA ILE A 829 -52.21 10.76 -15.59
C ILE A 829 -51.35 12.00 -15.34
N LYS A 830 -51.91 13.02 -14.67
CA LYS A 830 -51.18 14.24 -14.33
C LYS A 830 -50.00 13.95 -13.39
N ASP A 831 -50.23 13.16 -12.33
CA ASP A 831 -49.19 12.81 -11.37
C ASP A 831 -48.10 11.95 -12.02
N GLN A 832 -48.46 10.97 -12.86
CA GLN A 832 -47.48 10.17 -13.61
C GLN A 832 -46.63 11.03 -14.56
N LEU A 833 -47.24 12.00 -15.26
CA LEU A 833 -46.53 12.92 -16.15
C LEU A 833 -45.62 13.90 -15.39
N ASP A 834 -46.07 14.40 -14.25
CA ASP A 834 -45.29 15.31 -13.40
C ASP A 834 -44.10 14.56 -12.77
N LEU A 835 -44.28 13.28 -12.39
CA LEU A 835 -43.21 12.40 -11.91
C LEU A 835 -42.21 12.02 -13.03
N TYR A 836 -42.69 11.73 -14.24
CA TYR A 836 -41.83 11.46 -15.41
C TYR A 836 -41.07 12.71 -15.87
N GLY A 837 -41.61 13.91 -15.63
CA GLY A 837 -41.00 15.19 -15.97
C GLY A 837 -41.31 15.64 -17.41
N ARG A 838 -42.11 16.70 -17.52
CA ARG A 838 -42.65 17.22 -18.80
C ARG A 838 -41.58 17.60 -19.83
N ASP A 839 -40.45 18.12 -19.39
CA ASP A 839 -39.34 18.49 -20.29
C ASP A 839 -38.65 17.25 -20.89
N ARG A 840 -38.51 16.19 -20.10
CA ARG A 840 -37.92 14.90 -20.53
C ARG A 840 -38.83 14.20 -21.54
N LEU A 841 -40.13 14.19 -21.27
CA LEU A 841 -41.15 13.66 -22.18
C LEU A 841 -41.02 14.20 -23.60
N ALA A 842 -40.83 15.52 -23.75
CA ALA A 842 -40.64 16.13 -25.07
C ALA A 842 -39.34 15.68 -25.76
N LEU A 843 -38.28 15.39 -25.00
CA LEU A 843 -37.00 14.89 -25.53
C LEU A 843 -37.08 13.40 -25.90
N ASP A 844 -37.85 12.60 -25.17
CA ASP A 844 -38.03 11.17 -25.41
C ASP A 844 -38.95 10.92 -26.61
N LYS A 845 -40.08 11.66 -26.71
CA LYS A 845 -40.95 11.63 -27.90
C LYS A 845 -40.20 11.90 -29.21
N LYS A 846 -39.14 12.71 -29.19
CA LYS A 846 -38.32 13.00 -30.38
C LYS A 846 -37.46 11.84 -30.86
N ILE A 847 -37.06 10.93 -29.97
CA ILE A 847 -36.16 9.80 -30.30
C ILE A 847 -36.89 8.46 -30.30
N SER A 848 -38.11 8.42 -29.78
CA SER A 848 -38.97 7.25 -29.78
C SER A 848 -39.16 6.72 -31.19
N THR A 849 -39.03 5.41 -31.35
CA THR A 849 -39.31 4.74 -32.62
C THR A 849 -40.81 4.59 -32.89
N GLY A 850 -41.67 4.94 -31.92
CA GLY A 850 -43.14 4.90 -32.06
C GLY A 850 -43.71 3.52 -32.35
N HIS A 851 -42.94 2.44 -32.08
CA HIS A 851 -43.38 1.07 -32.33
C HIS A 851 -44.55 0.76 -31.41
N ARG A 852 -45.68 0.35 -32.00
CA ARG A 852 -46.92 0.08 -31.28
C ARG A 852 -47.02 -1.39 -30.92
N MET A 853 -47.45 -1.64 -29.69
CA MET A 853 -47.86 -2.96 -29.23
C MET A 853 -49.14 -3.39 -29.96
N ASP A 854 -49.27 -4.69 -30.21
CA ASP A 854 -50.44 -5.27 -30.89
C ASP A 854 -51.66 -5.31 -29.93
N SER A 855 -52.61 -4.38 -30.10
CA SER A 855 -53.81 -4.24 -29.25
C SER A 855 -55.04 -5.02 -29.75
N GLY A 856 -54.91 -5.77 -30.86
CA GLY A 856 -56.05 -6.35 -31.58
C GLY A 856 -56.41 -7.81 -31.27
N LYS A 857 -55.76 -8.48 -30.30
CA LYS A 857 -55.91 -9.93 -30.05
C LYS A 857 -56.72 -10.22 -28.78
N GLU A 858 -57.60 -11.23 -28.84
CA GLU A 858 -58.29 -11.78 -27.66
C GLU A 858 -57.28 -12.30 -26.63
N TYR A 859 -57.58 -12.08 -25.34
CA TYR A 859 -56.73 -12.49 -24.22
C TYR A 859 -56.65 -14.03 -24.13
N THR A 860 -55.46 -14.60 -24.32
CA THR A 860 -55.17 -16.04 -24.15
C THR A 860 -54.18 -16.27 -23.01
N PRO A 861 -54.24 -17.38 -22.24
CA PRO A 861 -53.34 -17.67 -21.12
C PRO A 861 -51.92 -18.14 -21.55
N THR A 862 -51.47 -17.76 -22.74
CA THR A 862 -50.17 -18.17 -23.31
C THR A 862 -49.49 -16.99 -23.99
N ILE A 863 -48.21 -17.14 -24.30
CA ILE A 863 -47.48 -16.17 -25.14
C ILE A 863 -47.94 -16.16 -26.62
N GLY A 864 -48.82 -17.08 -27.02
CA GLY A 864 -49.30 -17.19 -28.40
C GLY A 864 -48.23 -17.67 -29.39
N SER A 865 -48.51 -17.52 -30.69
CA SER A 865 -47.58 -17.96 -31.75
C SER A 865 -46.36 -17.05 -31.87
N LEU A 866 -45.17 -17.65 -31.84
CA LEU A 866 -43.87 -17.02 -32.11
C LEU A 866 -43.42 -17.21 -33.57
N HIS A 867 -44.27 -17.79 -34.42
CA HIS A 867 -43.92 -18.10 -35.81
C HIS A 867 -43.46 -16.86 -36.60
N ASP A 868 -44.04 -15.69 -36.29
CA ASP A 868 -43.76 -14.43 -36.99
C ASP A 868 -42.55 -13.66 -36.41
N PHE A 869 -41.65 -14.35 -35.69
CA PHE A 869 -40.37 -13.81 -35.20
C PHE A 869 -39.21 -14.34 -36.06
N PRO A 870 -38.93 -13.75 -37.24
CA PRO A 870 -38.03 -14.32 -38.25
C PRO A 870 -36.55 -14.40 -37.84
N HIS A 871 -36.16 -13.77 -36.73
CA HIS A 871 -34.79 -13.76 -36.23
C HIS A 871 -34.62 -14.53 -34.92
N LEU A 872 -35.69 -15.09 -34.35
CA LEU A 872 -35.63 -15.84 -33.11
C LEU A 872 -34.91 -17.17 -33.38
N THR A 873 -33.75 -17.34 -32.76
CA THR A 873 -32.87 -18.51 -32.94
C THR A 873 -32.77 -19.36 -31.68
N HIS A 874 -32.98 -18.76 -30.50
CA HIS A 874 -32.92 -19.45 -29.22
C HIS A 874 -34.19 -19.18 -28.42
N LEU A 875 -34.89 -20.24 -28.06
CA LEU A 875 -36.08 -20.18 -27.22
C LEU A 875 -35.92 -21.14 -26.04
N SER A 876 -35.98 -20.60 -24.83
CA SER A 876 -36.16 -21.33 -23.59
C SER A 876 -37.47 -20.84 -22.97
N ILE A 877 -38.41 -21.74 -22.67
CA ILE A 877 -39.71 -21.31 -22.15
C ILE A 877 -40.37 -22.37 -21.28
N GLY A 878 -41.03 -21.94 -20.21
CA GLY A 878 -41.89 -22.79 -19.40
C GLY A 878 -43.01 -23.44 -20.21
N ILE A 879 -43.34 -24.68 -19.89
CA ILE A 879 -44.40 -25.41 -20.60
C ILE A 879 -45.77 -24.72 -20.48
N MET A 880 -46.04 -24.08 -19.34
CA MET A 880 -47.29 -23.35 -19.06
C MET A 880 -47.46 -22.09 -19.90
N PRO A 881 -46.54 -21.10 -19.88
CA PRO A 881 -46.66 -19.92 -20.74
C PRO A 881 -46.67 -20.27 -22.23
N LEU A 882 -46.15 -21.43 -22.63
CA LEU A 882 -46.15 -21.89 -24.02
C LEU A 882 -47.47 -22.53 -24.48
N LEU A 883 -48.07 -23.45 -23.70
CA LEU A 883 -49.22 -24.26 -24.14
C LEU A 883 -50.53 -24.05 -23.37
N GLY A 884 -50.51 -23.37 -22.22
CA GLY A 884 -51.70 -23.03 -21.45
C GLY A 884 -51.72 -23.60 -20.04
N GLU A 885 -52.72 -23.17 -19.27
CA GLU A 885 -52.83 -23.39 -17.82
C GLU A 885 -53.71 -24.59 -17.42
N TYR A 886 -53.59 -24.99 -16.16
CA TYR A 886 -54.46 -25.94 -15.44
C TYR A 886 -55.49 -25.18 -14.57
N ASP A 887 -56.52 -25.87 -14.05
CA ASP A 887 -57.52 -25.29 -13.13
C ASP A 887 -56.87 -24.75 -11.82
N TRP A 888 -56.93 -23.43 -11.63
CA TRP A 888 -56.35 -22.72 -10.49
C TRP A 888 -56.99 -23.00 -9.15
N TRP A 889 -58.27 -23.39 -9.13
CA TRP A 889 -58.94 -23.77 -7.88
C TRP A 889 -58.53 -25.17 -7.41
N LYS A 890 -57.81 -25.90 -8.26
CA LYS A 890 -57.21 -27.20 -8.00
C LYS A 890 -55.79 -27.22 -8.56
N PRO A 891 -54.88 -26.40 -8.00
CA PRO A 891 -53.50 -26.44 -8.44
C PRO A 891 -53.05 -27.90 -8.25
N PRO A 892 -52.46 -28.54 -9.28
CA PRO A 892 -52.17 -29.98 -9.26
C PRO A 892 -51.35 -30.39 -8.02
N PHE A 893 -50.63 -29.43 -7.44
CA PHE A 893 -49.75 -29.54 -6.29
C PHE A 893 -50.44 -29.66 -4.93
N ARG A 894 -51.73 -29.32 -4.78
CA ARG A 894 -52.39 -29.41 -3.46
C ARG A 894 -53.08 -30.74 -3.23
N HIS A 895 -53.81 -31.34 -4.19
CA HIS A 895 -54.67 -32.51 -3.89
C HIS A 895 -55.02 -33.49 -5.04
N THR A 896 -54.34 -33.49 -6.17
CA THR A 896 -54.69 -34.38 -7.31
C THR A 896 -53.46 -35.13 -7.80
N GLU A 897 -53.56 -36.42 -8.15
CA GLU A 897 -52.48 -37.18 -8.80
C GLU A 897 -52.55 -37.01 -10.34
N PRO A 898 -51.42 -37.00 -11.07
CA PRO A 898 -51.44 -36.97 -12.53
C PRO A 898 -52.18 -38.19 -13.11
N PRO A 899 -52.81 -38.09 -14.30
CA PRO A 899 -52.68 -37.00 -15.27
C PRO A 899 -53.65 -35.84 -15.07
N TYR A 900 -53.17 -34.61 -15.28
CA TYR A 900 -53.99 -33.39 -15.35
C TYR A 900 -54.22 -32.97 -16.81
N ARG A 901 -55.19 -32.08 -17.04
CA ARG A 901 -55.56 -31.59 -18.38
C ARG A 901 -55.54 -30.07 -18.44
N LEU A 902 -55.29 -29.53 -19.63
CA LEU A 902 -55.35 -28.09 -19.84
C LEU A 902 -56.78 -27.59 -19.64
N GLU A 903 -56.96 -26.45 -18.97
CA GLU A 903 -58.27 -25.86 -18.73
C GLU A 903 -58.90 -25.35 -20.03
N LYS A 904 -58.05 -24.85 -20.94
CA LYS A 904 -58.39 -24.45 -22.30
C LYS A 904 -57.41 -25.09 -23.28
N PRO A 905 -57.85 -25.51 -24.48
CA PRO A 905 -56.93 -25.99 -25.51
C PRO A 905 -55.89 -24.92 -25.86
N ALA A 906 -54.66 -25.35 -26.12
CA ALA A 906 -53.61 -24.47 -26.63
C ALA A 906 -54.11 -23.74 -27.90
N PRO A 907 -53.82 -22.43 -28.04
CA PRO A 907 -54.36 -21.62 -29.14
C PRO A 907 -53.83 -22.05 -30.53
N CYS A 908 -52.71 -22.75 -30.57
CA CYS A 908 -52.13 -23.34 -31.77
C CYS A 908 -51.28 -24.57 -31.42
N ARG A 909 -51.03 -25.44 -32.40
CA ARG A 909 -50.16 -26.61 -32.22
C ARG A 909 -48.70 -26.17 -32.08
N LEU A 910 -47.96 -26.79 -31.16
CA LEU A 910 -46.59 -26.41 -30.79
C LEU A 910 -45.67 -26.25 -32.02
N VAL A 911 -45.68 -27.22 -32.93
CA VAL A 911 -44.84 -27.19 -34.13
C VAL A 911 -45.15 -26.01 -35.07
N ASN A 912 -46.38 -25.51 -35.05
CA ASN A 912 -46.80 -24.35 -35.85
C ASN A 912 -46.60 -23.02 -35.13
N MET A 913 -46.34 -23.05 -33.82
CA MET A 913 -46.07 -21.87 -32.99
C MET A 913 -44.63 -21.40 -33.09
N LEU A 914 -43.71 -22.31 -33.41
CA LEU A 914 -42.28 -22.04 -33.41
C LEU A 914 -41.84 -21.44 -34.76
N PRO A 915 -40.92 -20.47 -34.77
CA PRO A 915 -40.45 -19.86 -36.01
C PRO A 915 -39.48 -20.78 -36.77
N PRO A 916 -39.51 -20.80 -38.12
CA PRO A 916 -38.56 -21.60 -38.92
C PRO A 916 -37.07 -21.25 -38.70
N SER A 917 -36.78 -20.08 -38.13
CA SER A 917 -35.42 -19.62 -37.80
C SER A 917 -34.83 -20.28 -36.55
N LEU A 918 -35.63 -21.03 -35.78
CA LEU A 918 -35.22 -21.55 -34.47
C LEU A 918 -34.08 -22.59 -34.60
N GLU A 919 -33.02 -22.41 -33.82
CA GLU A 919 -31.85 -23.31 -33.75
C GLU A 919 -31.77 -24.09 -32.43
N TYR A 920 -32.31 -23.51 -31.35
CA TYR A 920 -32.30 -24.06 -29.99
C TYR A 920 -33.68 -23.94 -29.35
N LEU A 921 -34.18 -25.04 -28.78
CA LEU A 921 -35.41 -25.10 -27.98
C LEU A 921 -35.14 -25.74 -26.62
N CYS A 922 -35.53 -25.08 -25.54
CA CYS A 922 -35.59 -25.64 -24.20
C CYS A 922 -37.01 -25.45 -23.63
N ILE A 923 -37.59 -26.53 -23.11
CA ILE A 923 -38.91 -26.50 -22.47
C ILE A 923 -38.73 -26.77 -20.98
N TYR A 924 -39.01 -25.79 -20.13
CA TYR A 924 -38.93 -25.96 -18.67
C TYR A 924 -40.19 -26.66 -18.14
N GLY A 925 -40.02 -27.50 -17.11
CA GLY A 925 -41.13 -28.08 -16.34
C GLY A 925 -41.93 -29.18 -17.02
N TYR A 926 -41.57 -29.61 -18.24
CA TYR A 926 -42.26 -30.74 -18.90
C TYR A 926 -41.81 -32.09 -18.35
N THR A 927 -42.79 -32.93 -17.99
CA THR A 927 -42.61 -34.34 -17.65
C THR A 927 -43.61 -35.18 -18.43
N ARG A 928 -43.13 -36.17 -19.16
CA ARG A 928 -43.99 -37.08 -19.93
C ARG A 928 -44.94 -37.86 -19.02
N GLY A 929 -46.22 -37.89 -19.36
CA GLY A 929 -47.27 -38.60 -18.63
C GLY A 929 -47.99 -37.77 -17.56
N GLU A 930 -47.53 -36.55 -17.26
CA GLU A 930 -48.22 -35.67 -16.31
C GLU A 930 -49.45 -34.97 -16.92
N ASN A 931 -49.40 -34.65 -18.22
CA ASN A 931 -50.50 -34.03 -18.95
C ASN A 931 -50.63 -34.60 -20.38
N PRO A 932 -51.67 -35.42 -20.65
CA PRO A 932 -51.89 -36.02 -21.96
C PRO A 932 -52.11 -35.01 -23.09
N ASP A 933 -52.70 -33.85 -22.81
CA ASP A 933 -52.95 -32.82 -23.82
C ASP A 933 -51.62 -32.15 -24.25
N VAL A 934 -50.66 -32.01 -23.32
CA VAL A 934 -49.31 -31.54 -23.61
C VAL A 934 -48.47 -32.63 -24.29
N ASP A 935 -48.58 -33.88 -23.85
CA ASP A 935 -47.91 -35.03 -24.50
C ASP A 935 -48.30 -35.13 -25.99
N GLU A 936 -49.58 -34.91 -26.32
CA GLU A 936 -50.06 -34.87 -27.71
C GLU A 936 -49.33 -33.79 -28.53
N HIS A 937 -49.14 -32.60 -27.96
CA HIS A 937 -48.40 -31.50 -28.62
C HIS A 937 -46.92 -31.82 -28.82
N ILE A 938 -46.28 -32.47 -27.83
CA ILE A 938 -44.88 -32.88 -27.90
C ILE A 938 -44.68 -33.99 -28.93
N ASP A 939 -45.57 -34.99 -28.97
CA ASP A 939 -45.51 -36.09 -29.93
C ASP A 939 -45.71 -35.57 -31.37
N GLU A 940 -46.68 -34.66 -31.60
CA GLU A 940 -46.86 -33.99 -32.91
C GLU A 940 -45.61 -33.18 -33.30
N PHE A 941 -45.04 -32.44 -32.36
CA PHE A 941 -43.82 -31.68 -32.59
C PHE A 941 -42.63 -32.58 -32.98
N LEU A 942 -42.39 -33.66 -32.26
CA LEU A 942 -41.30 -34.60 -32.56
C LEU A 942 -41.49 -35.27 -33.93
N ALA A 943 -42.74 -35.52 -34.35
CA ALA A 943 -43.05 -36.12 -35.65
C ALA A 943 -42.86 -35.15 -36.83
N GLU A 944 -43.16 -33.86 -36.65
CA GLU A 944 -43.19 -32.89 -37.75
C GLU A 944 -42.03 -31.89 -37.79
N LYS A 945 -41.21 -31.81 -36.72
CA LYS A 945 -40.13 -30.81 -36.58
C LYS A 945 -39.17 -30.76 -37.76
N ASP A 946 -38.79 -31.91 -38.34
CA ASP A 946 -37.77 -31.97 -39.40
C ASP A 946 -38.28 -31.31 -40.71
N GLY A 947 -39.60 -31.24 -40.91
CA GLY A 947 -40.21 -30.59 -42.07
C GLY A 947 -40.50 -29.10 -41.87
N LYS A 948 -40.83 -28.68 -40.64
CA LYS A 948 -41.29 -27.31 -40.32
C LYS A 948 -40.22 -26.42 -39.68
N LEU A 949 -39.22 -27.02 -39.02
CA LEU A 949 -38.17 -26.33 -38.27
C LEU A 949 -36.78 -26.79 -38.75
N PRO A 950 -36.40 -26.47 -40.00
CA PRO A 950 -35.22 -27.03 -40.65
C PRO A 950 -33.88 -26.62 -39.98
N ASN A 951 -33.90 -25.57 -39.15
CA ASN A 951 -32.70 -25.05 -38.49
C ASN A 951 -32.53 -25.57 -37.05
N LEU A 952 -33.51 -26.29 -36.50
CA LEU A 952 -33.51 -26.71 -35.10
C LEU A 952 -32.49 -27.82 -34.86
N LYS A 953 -31.46 -27.52 -34.07
CA LYS A 953 -30.31 -28.42 -33.81
C LYS A 953 -30.33 -29.01 -32.41
N VAL A 954 -30.80 -28.24 -31.43
CA VAL A 954 -30.76 -28.62 -30.02
C VAL A 954 -32.15 -28.54 -29.43
N ILE A 955 -32.55 -29.61 -28.76
CA ILE A 955 -33.82 -29.71 -28.02
C ILE A 955 -33.48 -30.19 -26.60
N LYS A 956 -33.94 -29.44 -25.60
CA LYS A 956 -33.80 -29.78 -24.17
C LYS A 956 -35.16 -29.75 -23.49
N GLY A 957 -35.31 -30.49 -22.40
CA GLY A 957 -36.54 -30.51 -21.61
C GLY A 957 -37.61 -31.49 -22.10
N ILE A 958 -37.30 -32.34 -23.09
CA ILE A 958 -38.23 -33.39 -23.58
C ILE A 958 -37.84 -34.76 -23.03
N ASP A 959 -36.60 -35.20 -23.25
CA ASP A 959 -36.10 -36.49 -22.79
C ASP A 959 -35.69 -36.46 -21.31
N GLU A 960 -35.08 -35.34 -20.90
CA GLU A 960 -34.68 -35.06 -19.53
C GLU A 960 -35.38 -33.79 -19.06
N ARG A 961 -36.11 -33.88 -17.94
CA ARG A 961 -36.82 -32.73 -17.34
C ARG A 961 -35.81 -31.66 -16.95
N VAL A 962 -35.95 -30.48 -17.53
CA VAL A 962 -35.24 -29.29 -17.06
C VAL A 962 -36.13 -28.63 -16.01
N ARG A 963 -35.57 -28.41 -14.82
CA ARG A 963 -36.29 -27.79 -13.71
C ARG A 963 -36.77 -26.40 -14.09
N ASP A 964 -37.96 -26.05 -13.64
CA ASP A 964 -38.52 -24.70 -13.72
C ASP A 964 -38.47 -24.03 -12.33
N ILE A 965 -38.88 -22.76 -12.27
CA ILE A 965 -38.94 -22.02 -11.00
C ILE A 965 -39.88 -22.67 -9.95
N LYS A 966 -40.81 -23.54 -10.35
CA LYS A 966 -41.72 -24.25 -9.43
C LYS A 966 -41.01 -25.31 -8.63
N ASP A 967 -40.01 -25.97 -9.21
CA ASP A 967 -39.19 -26.95 -8.49
C ASP A 967 -38.45 -26.30 -7.31
N ILE A 968 -38.12 -25.01 -7.42
CA ILE A 968 -37.51 -24.22 -6.34
C ILE A 968 -38.55 -23.87 -5.26
N LEU A 969 -39.78 -23.54 -5.66
CA LEU A 969 -40.88 -23.25 -4.73
C LEU A 969 -41.39 -24.50 -3.97
N TYR A 970 -41.30 -25.69 -4.59
CA TYR A 970 -41.77 -26.96 -4.01
C TYR A 970 -40.89 -27.45 -2.85
N ASP A 971 -39.56 -27.32 -2.97
CA ASP A 971 -38.61 -27.66 -1.90
C ASP A 971 -38.86 -26.81 -0.62
N MET A 972 -39.51 -25.63 -0.73
CA MET A 972 -39.87 -24.79 0.43
C MET A 972 -41.12 -25.26 1.20
N THR A 973 -41.96 -26.15 0.63
CA THR A 973 -43.30 -26.43 1.19
C THR A 973 -43.54 -27.88 1.63
N VAL A 974 -42.61 -28.80 1.37
CA VAL A 974 -42.76 -30.22 1.71
C VAL A 974 -41.77 -30.64 2.82
N ALA A 975 -42.25 -30.57 4.06
CA ALA A 975 -41.65 -31.03 5.32
C ALA A 975 -40.53 -30.16 5.92
N GLU A 976 -40.56 -30.00 7.26
CA GLU A 976 -39.56 -29.36 8.16
C GLU A 976 -38.26 -28.91 7.46
N VAL A 977 -38.31 -27.78 6.77
CA VAL A 977 -37.14 -27.16 6.15
C VAL A 977 -36.43 -26.39 7.26
N ASP A 978 -35.17 -26.75 7.53
CA ASP A 978 -34.28 -26.00 8.41
C ASP A 978 -34.24 -24.54 7.91
N GLU A 979 -34.22 -23.53 8.80
CA GLU A 979 -34.18 -22.13 8.35
C GLU A 979 -32.93 -21.84 7.48
N ASP A 980 -31.90 -22.71 7.59
CA ASP A 980 -30.67 -22.72 6.82
C ASP A 980 -30.79 -23.35 5.41
N GLU A 981 -31.90 -24.03 5.06
CA GLU A 981 -32.13 -24.69 3.75
C GLU A 981 -33.09 -23.91 2.81
N LEU A 982 -33.63 -22.76 3.24
CA LEU A 982 -34.47 -21.84 2.43
C LEU A 982 -33.75 -21.21 1.22
N TYR A 983 -32.54 -21.67 0.89
CA TYR A 983 -31.55 -20.92 0.12
C TYR A 983 -31.08 -21.70 -1.12
N VAL A 984 -31.75 -21.50 -2.26
CA VAL A 984 -31.31 -22.06 -3.56
C VAL A 984 -30.80 -20.93 -4.47
N ARG A 985 -29.70 -20.28 -4.05
CA ARG A 985 -28.74 -19.77 -5.05
C ARG A 985 -27.83 -20.93 -5.43
N GLY A 986 -28.26 -21.74 -6.39
CA GLY A 986 -27.43 -22.82 -6.95
C GLY A 986 -26.06 -22.29 -7.38
N GLY A 987 -25.00 -23.02 -7.04
CA GLY A 987 -23.58 -22.61 -7.15
C GLY A 987 -23.03 -22.26 -8.54
N GLU A 988 -23.87 -22.18 -9.57
CA GLU A 988 -23.50 -21.65 -10.89
C GLU A 988 -23.90 -20.17 -11.07
N PHE A 989 -24.85 -19.66 -10.29
CA PHE A 989 -25.17 -18.23 -10.19
C PHE A 989 -24.51 -17.62 -8.95
N GLN A 990 -23.18 -17.79 -8.85
CA GLN A 990 -22.39 -16.78 -8.17
C GLN A 990 -22.54 -15.48 -8.98
N SER A 991 -23.36 -14.54 -8.49
CA SER A 991 -23.02 -13.12 -8.62
C SER A 991 -21.51 -13.06 -8.39
N GLY A 992 -20.72 -12.47 -9.29
CA GLY A 992 -19.25 -12.57 -9.28
C GLY A 992 -18.58 -12.03 -8.01
N TRP A 993 -18.81 -12.69 -6.88
CA TRP A 993 -18.28 -12.55 -5.54
C TRP A 993 -17.25 -13.65 -5.40
N LYS A 994 -16.22 -13.55 -6.22
CA LYS A 994 -14.90 -13.77 -5.68
C LYS A 994 -14.54 -12.44 -5.02
N GLY A 995 -14.16 -12.50 -3.74
CA GLY A 995 -13.43 -11.39 -3.13
C GLY A 995 -12.35 -10.91 -4.09
N VAL A 996 -12.08 -9.60 -4.06
CA VAL A 996 -11.02 -8.95 -4.84
C VAL A 996 -9.80 -9.88 -4.87
N GLU A 997 -9.59 -10.59 -5.99
CA GLU A 997 -8.32 -11.28 -6.20
C GLU A 997 -7.30 -10.14 -6.28
N GLU A 998 -6.36 -10.11 -5.33
CA GLU A 998 -5.16 -9.31 -5.46
C GLU A 998 -4.60 -9.49 -6.88
N PRO A 999 -4.08 -8.42 -7.51
CA PRO A 999 -3.46 -8.57 -8.81
C PRO A 999 -2.44 -9.69 -8.71
N LYS A 1000 -2.62 -10.76 -9.50
CA LYS A 1000 -1.58 -11.77 -9.66
C LYS A 1000 -0.32 -11.03 -10.09
N GLN A 1001 0.62 -10.89 -9.16
CA GLN A 1001 1.96 -10.41 -9.46
C GLN A 1001 2.52 -11.31 -10.56
N ASN A 1002 2.74 -10.72 -11.73
CA ASN A 1002 3.72 -11.22 -12.69
C ASN A 1002 4.94 -10.30 -12.62
#